data_AF-A0A3C1W3H1-F1
#
_entry.id   AF-A0A3C1W3H1-F1
#
_cell.length_a   1.000
_cell.length_b   1.000
_cell.length_c   1.000
_cell.angle_alpha   90.00
_cell.angle_beta   90.00
_cell.angle_gamma   90.00
#
_symmetry.space_group_name_H-M   'P 1'
#
loop_
_entity.id
_entity.type
_entity.pdbx_description
1 polymer ?
#
loop_
_entity_poly.entity_id
_entity_poly.type
_entity_poly.pdbx_seq_one_letter_code
_entity_poly.pdbx_strand_id
1 'polypeptide(L)'
;MKNSTVLVLSVALSMPAVGEPRLSSWFTELSGRYARIYPDNSAMVAGASITTWSRGQGNQSQPVYAGVTEISSTATDVYIRTSNLGFHVMGPWYLENGNLFPNYPANRAEIYRFPKAPLIPASKTPTGLGVIGYMVDGIALFDSRDAFSYDTSEEVDDGPRSPAQVQGDGVWNRDAYVNEGVTFDNALAHQAGSNHHYHANAPAIRHFLGDSVDYDSETNSYAENPTGRHSPIIGWFRDGLPLYGPYGYSSPMNPDSGIRRMVSGYQRRDGSNGSVDLANITGNLASGIPTGRTSLPRWVFRNSGRDLRLSAGAYGPPASAEFPIGHYLEDYAYKGDLGFSLYNGVEDFDPDRYHDLNEYNVRYCVTPDFPDGTWAYFTNINPDGSPLFPYNIGRYYFGSPTGSSPNAVPADAVVYFRGGPRVGPVIDSVENGRPGSVTLEWSVAEGGRYVIESTPSLAVGSWVPEAFNVRPEGERLSYLSDSADKDPAPDTKFFRSRLTDLESFDTNGLEEFGFTPAVSHVFQFPISPPLPENVGVLTVGGQQAEVIAYDSSTGLMEVSFDDSDLPGGDYRARLNRSVTSLNAYSVLGANNVLLLILDDWGIDASELYNARGPGIQLANMPNLRGLLYSSGQITGTPDEGLL
;
A
#
# COMPACT_ATOMS: atom_id res chain seq x y z
N MET A 1 -21.95 -44.53 -29.67
CA MET A 1 -20.64 -43.99 -30.06
C MET A 1 -20.83 -42.90 -31.10
N LYS A 2 -21.05 -41.67 -30.63
CA LYS A 2 -20.91 -40.42 -31.40
C LYS A 2 -20.33 -39.41 -30.42
N ASN A 3 -19.12 -38.97 -30.71
CA ASN A 3 -18.31 -38.11 -29.85
C ASN A 3 -18.95 -36.73 -29.75
N SER A 4 -19.35 -36.35 -28.55
CA SER A 4 -19.71 -34.96 -28.22
C SER A 4 -18.42 -34.19 -27.98
N THR A 5 -18.12 -33.25 -28.87
CA THR A 5 -17.03 -32.30 -28.72
C THR A 5 -17.43 -31.30 -27.63
N VAL A 6 -16.88 -31.47 -26.44
CA VAL A 6 -16.97 -30.50 -25.34
C VAL A 6 -16.10 -29.30 -25.74
N LEU A 7 -16.74 -28.18 -26.06
CA LEU A 7 -16.08 -26.90 -26.22
C LEU A 7 -15.73 -26.39 -24.81
N VAL A 8 -14.52 -26.71 -24.35
CA VAL A 8 -13.95 -26.12 -23.13
C VAL A 8 -13.66 -24.66 -23.45
N LEU A 9 -14.54 -23.77 -22.98
CA LEU A 9 -14.29 -22.34 -22.97
C LEU A 9 -13.17 -22.10 -21.95
N SER A 10 -11.95 -22.02 -22.47
CA SER A 10 -10.77 -21.61 -21.70
C SER A 10 -10.99 -20.16 -21.33
N VAL A 11 -11.41 -19.91 -20.09
CA VAL A 11 -11.18 -18.61 -19.45
C VAL A 11 -9.67 -18.47 -19.43
N ALA A 12 -9.15 -17.67 -20.36
CA ALA A 12 -7.81 -17.15 -20.25
C ALA A 12 -7.81 -16.24 -19.03
N LEU A 13 -7.57 -16.81 -17.85
CA LEU A 13 -6.83 -16.08 -16.85
C LEU A 13 -5.55 -15.67 -17.58
N SER A 14 -5.45 -14.39 -17.93
CA SER A 14 -4.16 -13.77 -18.14
C SER A 14 -3.46 -13.83 -16.79
N MET A 15 -2.89 -14.99 -16.48
CA MET A 15 -1.69 -15.00 -15.65
C MET A 15 -0.77 -13.96 -16.27
N PRO A 16 -0.17 -13.04 -15.49
CA PRO A 16 0.91 -12.24 -16.03
C PRO A 16 1.85 -13.23 -16.72
N ALA A 17 2.16 -12.97 -17.99
CA ALA A 17 3.22 -13.68 -18.65
C ALA A 17 4.40 -13.75 -17.67
N VAL A 18 5.14 -14.85 -17.62
CA VAL A 18 6.45 -14.89 -16.95
C VAL A 18 7.21 -13.67 -17.43
N GLY A 19 7.27 -12.59 -16.63
CA GLY A 19 7.22 -11.26 -17.23
C GLY A 19 7.54 -10.18 -16.22
N GLU A 20 8.52 -9.37 -16.60
CA GLU A 20 9.03 -8.17 -15.92
C GLU A 20 8.75 -8.11 -14.41
N PRO A 21 9.60 -8.73 -13.56
CA PRO A 21 9.45 -8.70 -12.11
C PRO A 21 9.20 -7.31 -11.51
N ARG A 22 9.72 -6.26 -12.14
CA ARG A 22 9.52 -4.86 -11.74
C ARG A 22 8.08 -4.35 -11.91
N LEU A 23 7.27 -4.99 -12.74
CA LEU A 23 5.84 -4.69 -12.87
C LEU A 23 5.00 -5.52 -11.90
N SER A 24 5.39 -6.77 -11.66
CA SER A 24 4.56 -7.72 -10.89
C SER A 24 4.86 -7.77 -9.39
N SER A 25 5.98 -7.21 -8.92
CA SER A 25 6.39 -7.33 -7.50
C SER A 25 5.71 -6.35 -6.54
N TRP A 26 4.94 -5.39 -7.03
CA TRP A 26 4.30 -4.38 -6.18
C TRP A 26 3.17 -5.01 -5.37
N PHE A 27 3.09 -4.69 -4.08
CA PHE A 27 2.08 -5.25 -3.21
C PHE A 27 0.77 -4.47 -3.36
N THR A 28 -0.24 -5.11 -3.96
CA THR A 28 -1.52 -4.48 -4.32
C THR A 28 -2.74 -5.11 -3.64
N GLU A 29 -2.56 -6.19 -2.89
CA GLU A 29 -3.67 -6.96 -2.30
C GLU A 29 -4.52 -6.13 -1.35
N LEU A 30 -3.90 -5.20 -0.61
CA LEU A 30 -4.56 -4.31 0.35
C LEU A 30 -4.79 -2.90 -0.20
N SER A 31 -4.75 -2.72 -1.53
CA SER A 31 -4.85 -1.39 -2.15
C SER A 31 -6.19 -0.68 -1.95
N GLY A 32 -7.25 -1.40 -1.55
CA GLY A 32 -8.53 -0.82 -1.12
C GLY A 32 -8.56 -0.28 0.31
N ARG A 33 -7.44 -0.36 1.06
CA ARG A 33 -7.35 0.01 2.47
C ARG A 33 -6.92 1.47 2.66
N TYR A 34 -7.50 2.17 3.63
CA TYR A 34 -6.97 3.46 4.08
C TYR A 34 -5.69 3.32 4.93
N ALA A 35 -4.76 4.26 4.76
CA ALA A 35 -3.60 4.40 5.64
C ALA A 35 -4.05 4.73 7.07
N ARG A 36 -3.32 4.20 8.06
CA ARG A 36 -3.65 4.35 9.48
C ARG A 36 -2.41 4.57 10.32
N ILE A 37 -2.59 5.25 11.45
CA ILE A 37 -1.55 5.36 12.47
C ILE A 37 -2.07 4.94 13.85
N TYR A 38 -1.16 4.47 14.69
CA TYR A 38 -1.29 4.62 16.14
C TYR A 38 -0.68 5.97 16.54
N PRO A 39 -1.47 6.95 17.02
CA PRO A 39 -0.93 8.26 17.38
C PRO A 39 0.03 8.20 18.57
N ASP A 40 -0.17 7.26 19.48
CA ASP A 40 0.64 7.03 20.67
C ASP A 40 0.54 5.57 21.16
N ASN A 41 1.34 5.22 22.17
CA ASN A 41 1.35 3.88 22.78
C ASN A 41 0.02 3.49 23.42
N SER A 42 -0.78 4.43 23.93
CA SER A 42 -2.09 4.12 24.52
C SER A 42 -3.05 3.66 23.44
N ALA A 43 -3.04 4.32 22.28
CA ALA A 43 -3.82 3.92 21.12
C ALA A 43 -3.35 2.56 20.57
N MET A 44 -2.03 2.33 20.50
CA MET A 44 -1.47 1.04 20.08
C MET A 44 -1.93 -0.11 20.96
N VAL A 45 -1.78 0.00 22.29
CA VAL A 45 -2.20 -1.04 23.25
C VAL A 45 -3.71 -1.29 23.21
N ALA A 46 -4.51 -0.26 22.88
CA ALA A 46 -5.95 -0.39 22.75
C ALA A 46 -6.42 -0.88 21.37
N GLY A 47 -5.51 -1.06 20.40
CA GLY A 47 -5.87 -1.33 18.99
C GLY A 47 -6.63 -0.18 18.31
N ALA A 48 -6.57 1.03 18.87
CA ALA A 48 -7.36 2.19 18.47
C ALA A 48 -6.64 3.04 17.40
N SER A 49 -6.44 2.46 16.21
CA SER A 49 -5.85 3.17 15.07
C SER A 49 -6.79 4.24 14.48
N ILE A 50 -6.22 5.25 13.81
CA ILE A 50 -6.97 6.35 13.17
C ILE A 50 -6.57 6.54 11.71
N THR A 51 -7.50 6.98 10.87
CA THR A 51 -7.31 7.24 9.42
C THR A 51 -7.13 8.72 9.09
N THR A 52 -7.25 9.61 10.08
CA THR A 52 -6.99 11.05 9.96
C THR A 52 -6.17 11.53 11.15
N TRP A 53 -5.27 12.48 10.94
CA TRP A 53 -4.36 12.97 11.96
C TRP A 53 -3.76 14.32 11.60
N SER A 54 -3.22 15.03 12.60
CA SER A 54 -2.53 16.30 12.40
C SER A 54 -1.42 16.47 13.42
N ARG A 55 -0.17 16.55 12.95
CA ARG A 55 1.00 16.82 13.78
C ARG A 55 2.17 17.35 12.95
N GLY A 56 2.63 18.56 13.30
CA GLY A 56 3.75 19.21 12.61
C GLY A 56 3.47 19.37 11.11
N GLN A 57 4.39 18.87 10.29
CA GLN A 57 4.25 18.87 8.82
C GLN A 57 3.37 17.74 8.27
N GLY A 58 2.95 16.79 9.09
CA GLY A 58 2.05 15.70 8.71
C GLY A 58 0.61 15.98 9.05
N ASN A 59 -0.18 16.40 8.05
CA ASN A 59 -1.60 16.68 8.20
C ASN A 59 -2.39 15.86 7.18
N GLN A 60 -3.23 14.95 7.68
CA GLN A 60 -4.12 14.10 6.90
C GLN A 60 -5.56 14.35 7.36
N SER A 61 -6.24 15.32 6.75
CA SER A 61 -7.59 15.77 7.17
C SER A 61 -8.72 14.88 6.67
N GLN A 62 -8.45 14.03 5.67
CA GLN A 62 -9.36 13.04 5.13
C GLN A 62 -8.62 11.71 5.00
N PRO A 63 -9.30 10.56 5.13
CA PRO A 63 -8.68 9.26 4.88
C PRO A 63 -8.02 9.21 3.51
N VAL A 64 -6.93 8.46 3.36
CA VAL A 64 -6.19 8.29 2.10
C VAL A 64 -5.88 6.82 1.90
N TYR A 65 -5.97 6.32 0.67
CA TYR A 65 -5.61 4.94 0.38
C TYR A 65 -4.10 4.71 0.54
N ALA A 66 -3.75 3.62 1.19
CA ALA A 66 -2.37 3.26 1.46
C ALA A 66 -1.64 2.76 0.20
N GLY A 67 -0.33 2.97 0.18
CA GLY A 67 0.61 2.38 -0.74
C GLY A 67 0.46 2.79 -2.20
N VAL A 68 0.77 1.84 -3.09
CA VAL A 68 0.76 2.04 -4.54
C VAL A 68 -0.67 2.11 -5.08
N THR A 69 -1.00 3.20 -5.77
CA THR A 69 -2.32 3.45 -6.36
C THR A 69 -2.33 3.32 -7.88
N GLU A 70 -1.18 3.32 -8.53
CA GLU A 70 -1.05 3.04 -9.97
C GLU A 70 0.30 2.40 -10.28
N ILE A 71 0.31 1.43 -11.20
CA ILE A 71 1.52 0.91 -11.82
C ILE A 71 1.36 1.07 -13.33
N SER A 72 2.31 1.75 -13.96
CA SER A 72 2.31 2.02 -15.39
C SER A 72 3.71 1.86 -15.99
N SER A 73 3.80 1.71 -17.31
CA SER A 73 5.10 1.53 -17.96
C SER A 73 5.13 2.05 -19.40
N THR A 74 6.28 2.54 -19.81
CA THR A 74 6.62 2.77 -21.22
C THR A 74 7.50 1.62 -21.71
N ALA A 75 8.01 1.72 -22.95
CA ALA A 75 8.98 0.76 -23.47
C ALA A 75 10.28 0.69 -22.64
N THR A 76 10.66 1.77 -21.97
CA THR A 76 11.95 1.88 -21.25
C THR A 76 11.82 1.92 -19.74
N ASP A 77 10.65 2.24 -19.20
CA ASP A 77 10.50 2.65 -17.81
C ASP A 77 9.25 2.09 -17.14
N VAL A 78 9.34 1.87 -15.83
CA VAL A 78 8.22 1.58 -14.94
C VAL A 78 7.96 2.81 -14.08
N TYR A 79 6.70 3.13 -13.86
CA TYR A 79 6.23 4.20 -13.01
C TYR A 79 5.30 3.64 -11.93
N ILE A 80 5.43 4.16 -10.72
CA ILE A 80 4.43 3.99 -9.67
C ILE A 80 3.82 5.33 -9.30
N ARG A 81 2.55 5.31 -8.89
CA ARG A 81 1.96 6.35 -8.04
C ARG A 81 1.77 5.78 -6.64
N THR A 82 2.13 6.55 -5.61
CA THR A 82 2.00 6.11 -4.22
C THR A 82 1.62 7.27 -3.31
N SER A 83 0.82 6.98 -2.28
CA SER A 83 0.58 7.94 -1.20
C SER A 83 1.78 8.12 -0.28
N ASN A 84 2.80 7.24 -0.38
CA ASN A 84 3.94 7.13 0.51
C ASN A 84 3.56 6.70 1.94
N LEU A 85 2.37 6.12 2.14
CA LEU A 85 1.90 5.62 3.43
C LEU A 85 1.71 4.10 3.38
N GLY A 86 2.12 3.38 4.43
CA GLY A 86 2.11 1.92 4.45
C GLY A 86 0.72 1.30 4.68
N PHE A 87 0.59 0.01 4.30
CA PHE A 87 -0.60 -0.81 4.57
C PHE A 87 -0.71 -1.31 6.01
N HIS A 88 0.42 -1.34 6.74
CA HIS A 88 0.46 -1.62 8.16
C HIS A 88 -0.04 -0.40 8.95
N VAL A 89 -0.46 -0.61 10.20
CA VAL A 89 -0.76 0.52 11.08
C VAL A 89 0.58 1.15 11.47
N MET A 90 0.85 2.33 10.93
CA MET A 90 2.13 3.02 11.11
C MET A 90 2.24 3.62 12.52
N GLY A 91 3.46 3.87 12.97
CA GLY A 91 3.68 4.47 14.30
C GLY A 91 3.41 3.50 15.46
N PRO A 92 3.42 4.00 16.70
CA PRO A 92 3.69 5.40 17.06
C PRO A 92 5.18 5.76 16.96
N TRP A 93 5.49 7.06 16.94
CA TRP A 93 6.87 7.57 16.86
C TRP A 93 7.21 8.48 18.04
N TYR A 94 8.39 8.29 18.62
CA TYR A 94 8.84 8.99 19.81
C TYR A 94 10.24 9.56 19.67
N LEU A 95 10.59 10.47 20.57
CA LEU A 95 11.95 10.94 20.80
C LEU A 95 12.52 10.20 22.01
N GLU A 96 13.85 10.20 22.15
CA GLU A 96 14.54 9.57 23.27
C GLU A 96 14.06 10.02 24.66
N ASN A 97 13.58 11.26 24.78
CA ASN A 97 13.01 11.78 26.03
C ASN A 97 11.58 11.33 26.30
N GLY A 98 11.02 10.41 25.50
CA GLY A 98 9.66 9.89 25.63
C GLY A 98 8.56 10.81 25.07
N ASN A 99 8.91 11.96 24.51
CA ASN A 99 7.94 12.83 23.84
C ASN A 99 7.60 12.30 22.45
N LEU A 100 6.36 12.49 22.00
CA LEU A 100 5.95 12.17 20.63
C LEU A 100 6.79 12.94 19.60
N PHE A 101 7.18 12.24 18.54
CA PHE A 101 7.96 12.81 17.45
C PHE A 101 7.25 14.04 16.85
N PRO A 102 7.95 15.13 16.45
CA PRO A 102 7.29 16.40 16.12
C PRO A 102 6.38 16.39 14.90
N ASN A 103 6.60 15.48 13.96
CA ASN A 103 5.83 15.38 12.72
C ASN A 103 5.18 14.01 12.61
N TYR A 104 4.00 13.90 12.01
CA TYR A 104 3.47 12.64 11.48
C TYR A 104 3.75 12.53 9.97
N PRO A 105 3.63 11.34 9.35
CA PRO A 105 3.65 11.24 7.90
C PRO A 105 2.36 11.82 7.30
N ALA A 106 2.33 12.10 5.99
CA ALA A 106 1.09 12.47 5.29
C ALA A 106 1.20 12.13 3.80
N ASN A 107 0.05 12.06 3.10
CA ASN A 107 0.01 11.75 1.67
C ASN A 107 0.96 12.64 0.86
N ARG A 108 1.85 12.00 0.10
CA ARG A 108 2.84 12.67 -0.74
C ARG A 108 2.45 12.74 -2.22
N ALA A 109 1.48 11.94 -2.67
CA ALA A 109 1.02 11.88 -4.05
C ALA A 109 2.18 11.75 -5.08
N GLU A 110 3.16 10.90 -4.77
CA GLU A 110 4.41 10.82 -5.52
C GLU A 110 4.25 9.98 -6.78
N ILE A 111 4.94 10.39 -7.85
CA ILE A 111 5.18 9.57 -9.03
C ILE A 111 6.66 9.23 -9.05
N TYR A 112 7.00 7.95 -9.18
CA TYR A 112 8.41 7.53 -9.22
C TYR A 112 8.73 6.64 -10.41
N ARG A 113 9.88 6.88 -11.04
CA ARG A 113 10.33 6.20 -12.26
C ARG A 113 11.50 5.28 -11.99
N PHE A 114 11.44 4.08 -12.56
CA PHE A 114 12.51 3.08 -12.54
C PHE A 114 12.88 2.64 -13.97
N PRO A 115 14.18 2.53 -14.31
CA PRO A 115 14.59 2.07 -15.64
C PRO A 115 14.32 0.56 -15.80
N LYS A 116 13.82 0.14 -16.97
CA LYS A 116 13.58 -1.27 -17.25
C LYS A 116 14.86 -2.10 -17.39
N ALA A 117 15.90 -1.50 -17.96
CA ALA A 117 17.20 -2.10 -18.22
C ALA A 117 18.30 -1.43 -17.38
N PRO A 118 18.67 -2.01 -16.24
CA PRO A 118 19.76 -1.50 -15.41
C PRO A 118 21.10 -1.58 -16.14
N LEU A 119 21.88 -0.49 -16.08
CA LEU A 119 23.25 -0.44 -16.58
C LEU A 119 24.21 -0.48 -15.40
N ILE A 120 25.21 -1.36 -15.43
CA ILE A 120 26.26 -1.43 -14.39
C ILE A 120 27.47 -0.60 -14.83
N PRO A 121 27.69 0.60 -14.27
CA PRO A 121 28.82 1.45 -14.64
C PRO A 121 30.11 0.98 -13.94
N ALA A 122 31.26 1.36 -14.50
CA ALA A 122 32.56 1.12 -13.86
C ALA A 122 32.73 1.97 -12.59
N SER A 123 32.33 3.24 -12.64
CA SER A 123 32.31 4.16 -11.51
C SER A 123 30.89 4.27 -10.96
N LYS A 124 30.73 4.17 -9.63
CA LYS A 124 29.43 4.19 -8.97
C LYS A 124 29.00 5.60 -8.61
N THR A 125 27.69 5.82 -8.59
CA THR A 125 27.10 7.13 -8.26
C THR A 125 26.70 7.14 -6.79
N PRO A 126 27.08 8.17 -6.00
CA PRO A 126 26.64 8.27 -4.61
C PRO A 126 25.13 8.46 -4.51
N THR A 127 24.54 7.93 -3.45
CA THR A 127 23.15 8.20 -3.04
C THR A 127 23.00 9.64 -2.55
N GLY A 128 21.78 10.17 -2.69
CA GLY A 128 21.37 11.42 -2.03
C GLY A 128 20.85 11.15 -0.60
N LEU A 129 20.48 12.22 0.12
CA LEU A 129 19.89 12.16 1.46
C LEU A 129 18.36 12.00 1.47
N GLY A 130 17.75 11.83 0.30
CA GLY A 130 16.31 11.66 0.15
C GLY A 130 15.98 10.32 -0.49
N VAL A 131 14.86 10.30 -1.22
CA VAL A 131 14.36 9.08 -1.86
C VAL A 131 15.34 8.50 -2.87
N ILE A 132 15.81 7.28 -2.58
CA ILE A 132 16.71 6.50 -3.43
C ILE A 132 16.02 5.30 -4.09
N GLY A 133 14.77 5.02 -3.70
CA GLY A 133 13.98 3.89 -4.16
C GLY A 133 12.65 3.85 -3.43
N TYR A 134 11.88 2.79 -3.66
CA TYR A 134 10.66 2.49 -2.92
C TYR A 134 10.61 1.02 -2.55
N MET A 135 10.09 0.75 -1.36
CA MET A 135 9.62 -0.58 -1.01
C MET A 135 8.35 -0.89 -1.82
N VAL A 136 8.04 -2.16 -2.02
CA VAL A 136 6.93 -2.60 -2.87
C VAL A 136 5.55 -2.29 -2.31
N ASP A 137 5.46 -1.88 -1.03
CA ASP A 137 4.27 -1.29 -0.43
C ASP A 137 4.07 0.20 -0.76
N GLY A 138 5.02 0.83 -1.46
CA GLY A 138 4.97 2.24 -1.82
C GLY A 138 5.55 3.20 -0.78
N ILE A 139 6.19 2.72 0.29
CA ILE A 139 6.97 3.57 1.22
C ILE A 139 8.34 3.88 0.61
N ALA A 140 8.82 5.11 0.83
CA ALA A 140 10.10 5.55 0.30
C ALA A 140 11.28 4.84 0.99
N LEU A 141 12.33 4.63 0.22
CA LEU A 141 13.61 4.11 0.71
C LEU A 141 14.61 5.26 0.76
N PHE A 142 15.23 5.47 1.92
CA PHE A 142 16.36 6.37 2.11
C PHE A 142 17.65 5.55 2.26
N ASP A 143 18.80 6.21 2.14
CA ASP A 143 20.08 5.53 2.36
C ASP A 143 20.41 5.41 3.86
N SER A 144 21.55 4.83 4.23
CA SER A 144 21.87 4.59 5.65
C SER A 144 22.20 5.83 6.48
N ARG A 145 22.09 7.06 5.95
CA ARG A 145 22.51 8.30 6.63
C ARG A 145 21.30 9.09 7.16
N ASP A 146 21.49 9.77 8.28
CA ASP A 146 20.49 10.67 8.90
C ASP A 146 20.65 12.14 8.46
N ALA A 147 21.43 12.40 7.40
CA ALA A 147 21.86 13.72 6.92
C ALA A 147 22.88 14.48 7.78
N PHE A 148 23.27 13.98 8.95
CA PHE A 148 24.19 14.66 9.85
C PHE A 148 25.60 14.04 9.82
N SER A 149 26.59 14.83 10.23
CA SER A 149 27.98 14.38 10.37
C SER A 149 28.68 15.12 11.50
N TYR A 150 29.80 14.58 11.97
CA TYR A 150 30.62 15.22 12.99
C TYR A 150 31.29 16.49 12.47
N ASP A 151 31.32 17.55 13.27
CA ASP A 151 32.16 18.72 13.09
C ASP A 151 33.39 18.59 13.99
N THR A 152 34.56 18.43 13.39
CA THR A 152 35.82 18.23 14.12
C THR A 152 36.26 19.48 14.88
N SER A 153 35.89 20.68 14.41
CA SER A 153 36.32 21.94 15.01
C SER A 153 35.47 22.34 16.22
N GLU A 154 34.19 22.02 16.17
CA GLU A 154 33.23 22.22 17.27
C GLU A 154 33.14 21.00 18.21
N GLU A 155 33.74 19.88 17.80
CA GLU A 155 33.84 18.63 18.54
C GLU A 155 32.50 17.98 18.92
N VAL A 156 31.51 18.17 18.06
CA VAL A 156 30.13 17.71 18.29
C VAL A 156 29.49 17.25 16.97
N ASP A 157 28.50 16.36 17.08
CA ASP A 157 27.67 16.02 15.92
C ASP A 157 26.78 17.21 15.51
N ASP A 158 26.62 17.38 14.20
CA ASP A 158 25.54 18.18 13.63
C ASP A 158 24.18 17.57 14.04
N GLY A 159 23.17 18.42 14.21
CA GLY A 159 21.82 18.00 14.52
C GLY A 159 20.93 19.13 15.03
N PRO A 160 19.59 18.93 15.07
CA PRO A 160 18.62 19.95 15.48
C PRO A 160 18.75 20.41 16.93
N ARG A 161 19.54 19.69 17.74
CA ARG A 161 19.77 19.95 19.17
C ARG A 161 21.21 20.39 19.47
N SER A 162 22.04 20.61 18.46
CA SER A 162 23.41 21.05 18.69
C SER A 162 23.42 22.48 19.30
N PRO A 163 24.29 22.79 20.28
CA PRO A 163 24.28 24.08 21.01
C PRO A 163 24.57 25.33 20.15
N ALA A 164 24.96 25.15 18.89
CA ALA A 164 25.10 26.17 17.85
C ALA A 164 24.63 25.57 16.50
N GLN A 165 24.50 26.37 15.44
CA GLN A 165 24.31 25.85 14.07
C GLN A 165 25.61 25.20 13.58
N VAL A 166 25.97 24.09 14.20
CA VAL A 166 27.07 23.23 13.80
C VAL A 166 26.75 22.68 12.41
N GLN A 167 27.74 22.69 11.53
CA GLN A 167 27.61 22.12 10.20
C GLN A 167 28.66 21.03 10.07
N GLY A 168 28.21 19.78 10.02
CA GLY A 168 29.14 18.65 9.99
C GLY A 168 30.08 18.66 8.77
N ASP A 169 31.29 18.11 8.94
CA ASP A 169 32.35 18.14 7.93
C ASP A 169 32.14 17.16 6.76
N GLY A 170 31.14 16.27 6.87
CA GLY A 170 30.87 15.20 5.90
C GLY A 170 31.99 14.16 5.81
N VAL A 171 32.85 14.08 6.84
CA VAL A 171 33.93 13.08 6.96
C VAL A 171 33.43 11.85 7.74
N TRP A 172 32.84 12.06 8.90
CA TRP A 172 32.23 11.03 9.75
C TRP A 172 30.72 11.21 9.69
N ASN A 173 30.06 10.47 8.81
CA ASN A 173 28.64 10.59 8.49
C ASN A 173 27.86 9.66 9.41
N ARG A 174 26.84 10.17 10.12
CA ARG A 174 26.09 9.42 11.12
C ARG A 174 25.22 8.34 10.45
N ASP A 175 25.17 7.19 11.09
CA ASP A 175 24.34 6.04 10.67
C ASP A 175 22.91 6.21 11.19
N ALA A 176 21.92 6.29 10.30
CA ALA A 176 20.53 6.57 10.67
C ALA A 176 19.92 5.53 11.61
N TYR A 177 20.21 4.24 11.43
CA TYR A 177 19.62 3.23 12.31
C TYR A 177 20.17 3.37 13.74
N VAL A 178 21.47 3.65 13.86
CA VAL A 178 22.11 3.84 15.18
C VAL A 178 21.68 5.16 15.84
N ASN A 179 21.50 6.22 15.05
CA ASN A 179 21.31 7.58 15.54
C ASN A 179 19.86 8.02 15.66
N GLU A 180 18.98 7.45 14.84
CA GLU A 180 17.56 7.81 14.76
C GLU A 180 16.63 6.65 15.13
N GLY A 181 17.17 5.45 15.40
CA GLY A 181 16.36 4.25 15.62
C GLY A 181 15.30 4.38 16.73
N VAL A 182 15.52 5.25 17.73
CA VAL A 182 14.51 5.57 18.76
C VAL A 182 13.26 6.26 18.21
N THR A 183 13.37 6.86 17.04
CA THR A 183 12.30 7.56 16.33
C THR A 183 11.57 6.70 15.33
N PHE A 184 12.01 5.46 15.12
CA PHE A 184 11.36 4.52 14.23
C PHE A 184 10.17 3.87 14.92
N ASP A 185 9.13 3.54 14.15
CA ASP A 185 8.06 2.69 14.62
C ASP A 185 8.48 1.21 14.64
N ASN A 186 7.57 0.34 15.05
CA ASN A 186 7.84 -1.10 15.12
C ASN A 186 8.08 -1.74 13.74
N ALA A 187 7.67 -1.07 12.64
CA ALA A 187 8.00 -1.48 11.30
C ALA A 187 9.37 -0.96 10.83
N LEU A 188 10.09 -0.20 11.66
CA LEU A 188 11.37 0.46 11.38
C LEU A 188 11.29 1.61 10.37
N ALA A 189 10.12 2.24 10.22
CA ALA A 189 9.95 3.47 9.46
C ALA A 189 9.76 4.69 10.35
N HIS A 190 10.09 5.86 9.81
CA HIS A 190 9.74 7.15 10.40
C HIS A 190 9.58 8.21 9.31
N GLN A 191 9.57 9.49 9.69
CA GLN A 191 9.29 10.58 8.76
C GLN A 191 10.24 11.76 8.90
N ALA A 192 10.67 12.27 7.75
CA ALA A 192 11.35 13.56 7.60
C ALA A 192 10.32 14.58 7.10
N GLY A 193 9.84 15.43 8.02
CA GLY A 193 8.64 16.20 7.77
C GLY A 193 7.44 15.26 7.60
N SER A 194 6.77 15.30 6.44
CA SER A 194 5.70 14.36 6.09
C SER A 194 6.13 13.15 5.26
N ASN A 195 7.40 13.07 4.85
CA ASN A 195 7.90 12.00 3.99
C ASN A 195 8.25 10.76 4.82
N HIS A 196 7.43 9.71 4.70
CA HIS A 196 7.58 8.46 5.44
C HIS A 196 8.53 7.52 4.71
N HIS A 197 9.48 6.93 5.42
CA HIS A 197 10.55 6.17 4.79
C HIS A 197 11.22 5.14 5.71
N TYR A 198 11.87 4.18 5.06
CA TYR A 198 12.78 3.21 5.67
C TYR A 198 14.23 3.59 5.42
N HIS A 199 15.08 3.48 6.44
CA HIS A 199 16.55 3.46 6.29
C HIS A 199 17.10 2.03 6.24
N ALA A 200 16.41 1.10 6.88
CA ALA A 200 16.91 -0.23 7.20
C ALA A 200 15.94 -1.35 6.80
N ASN A 201 15.82 -2.42 7.58
CA ASN A 201 14.86 -3.50 7.32
C ASN A 201 13.42 -2.95 7.29
N ALA A 202 12.53 -3.59 6.51
CA ALA A 202 11.10 -3.26 6.44
C ALA A 202 10.27 -4.50 6.78
N PRO A 203 10.22 -4.92 8.07
CA PRO A 203 9.54 -6.14 8.50
C PRO A 203 8.05 -6.19 8.15
N ALA A 204 7.35 -5.05 8.11
CA ALA A 204 5.92 -5.01 7.78
C ALA A 204 5.63 -5.54 6.36
N ILE A 205 6.31 -5.00 5.34
CA ILE A 205 6.11 -5.49 3.97
C ILE A 205 6.66 -6.91 3.77
N ARG A 206 7.74 -7.27 4.48
CA ARG A 206 8.23 -8.65 4.50
C ARG A 206 7.17 -9.63 5.00
N HIS A 207 6.48 -9.28 6.09
CA HIS A 207 5.37 -10.08 6.61
C HIS A 207 4.22 -10.22 5.60
N PHE A 208 3.78 -9.09 4.99
CA PHE A 208 2.72 -9.13 3.98
C PHE A 208 3.05 -9.97 2.75
N LEU A 209 4.32 -10.03 2.36
CA LEU A 209 4.78 -10.88 1.25
C LEU A 209 5.03 -12.34 1.65
N GLY A 210 4.77 -12.72 2.91
CA GLY A 210 5.02 -14.07 3.42
C GLY A 210 6.51 -14.44 3.48
N ASP A 211 7.39 -13.44 3.63
CA ASP A 211 8.82 -13.66 3.94
C ASP A 211 8.99 -14.15 5.39
N SER A 212 10.24 -14.28 5.82
CA SER A 212 10.63 -14.81 7.14
C SER A 212 10.36 -13.87 8.33
N VAL A 213 9.16 -13.28 8.42
CA VAL A 213 8.76 -12.37 9.49
C VAL A 213 7.36 -12.68 9.99
N ASP A 214 7.24 -12.97 11.28
CA ASP A 214 5.96 -13.06 11.98
C ASP A 214 5.55 -11.69 12.50
N TYR A 215 4.24 -11.41 12.50
CA TYR A 215 3.64 -10.21 13.08
C TYR A 215 2.72 -10.60 14.24
N ASP A 216 2.91 -9.93 15.37
CA ASP A 216 2.03 -10.01 16.53
C ASP A 216 1.18 -8.74 16.62
N SER A 217 -0.11 -8.88 16.35
CA SER A 217 -1.07 -7.77 16.39
C SER A 217 -1.35 -7.24 17.79
N GLU A 218 -1.15 -8.04 18.85
CA GLU A 218 -1.39 -7.60 20.24
C GLU A 218 -0.31 -6.62 20.70
N THR A 219 0.94 -6.87 20.28
CA THR A 219 2.10 -6.05 20.64
C THR A 219 2.55 -5.10 19.54
N ASN A 220 1.90 -5.17 18.36
CA ASN A 220 2.29 -4.48 17.13
C ASN A 220 3.76 -4.71 16.80
N SER A 221 4.27 -5.93 16.99
CA SER A 221 5.69 -6.24 16.87
C SER A 221 5.98 -7.25 15.76
N TYR A 222 7.21 -7.22 15.26
CA TYR A 222 7.68 -8.10 14.20
C TYR A 222 8.87 -8.91 14.69
N ALA A 223 8.85 -10.21 14.42
CA ALA A 223 9.90 -11.13 14.83
C ALA A 223 10.40 -11.93 13.62
N GLU A 224 11.72 -12.08 13.53
CA GLU A 224 12.33 -12.87 12.46
C GLU A 224 12.04 -14.37 12.67
N ASN A 225 11.46 -15.00 11.64
CA ASN A 225 11.12 -16.43 11.64
C ASN A 225 11.52 -17.07 10.30
N PRO A 226 12.76 -17.60 10.17
CA PRO A 226 13.26 -18.19 8.94
C PRO A 226 12.36 -19.33 8.41
N THR A 227 11.72 -19.12 7.26
CA THR A 227 10.80 -20.11 6.66
C THR A 227 11.49 -21.16 5.80
N GLY A 228 12.80 -20.98 5.53
CA GLY A 228 13.56 -21.80 4.58
C GLY A 228 13.27 -21.48 3.11
N ARG A 229 12.57 -20.37 2.82
CA ARG A 229 12.24 -19.89 1.46
C ARG A 229 13.12 -18.71 1.07
N HIS A 230 13.40 -18.57 -0.24
CA HIS A 230 14.05 -17.38 -0.78
C HIS A 230 13.18 -16.16 -0.48
N SER A 231 13.77 -15.06 -0.01
CA SER A 231 13.00 -13.84 0.23
C SER A 231 12.44 -13.29 -1.08
N PRO A 232 11.26 -12.66 -1.06
CA PRO A 232 10.71 -11.98 -2.22
C PRO A 232 11.44 -10.65 -2.50
N ILE A 233 11.17 -10.05 -3.66
CA ILE A 233 11.52 -8.65 -3.90
C ILE A 233 10.68 -7.79 -2.95
N ILE A 234 11.35 -6.98 -2.13
CA ILE A 234 10.71 -6.07 -1.17
C ILE A 234 10.82 -4.61 -1.59
N GLY A 235 11.65 -4.30 -2.60
CA GLY A 235 11.80 -2.95 -3.11
C GLY A 235 12.62 -2.85 -4.39
N TRP A 236 12.71 -1.63 -4.91
CA TRP A 236 13.52 -1.29 -6.08
C TRP A 236 14.29 0.00 -5.82
N PHE A 237 15.57 0.02 -6.20
CA PHE A 237 16.37 1.24 -6.19
C PHE A 237 16.21 2.03 -7.49
N ARG A 238 16.53 3.32 -7.46
CA ARG A 238 16.51 4.24 -8.61
C ARG A 238 17.34 3.72 -9.80
N ASP A 239 18.38 2.95 -9.54
CA ASP A 239 19.23 2.34 -10.57
C ASP A 239 18.57 1.16 -11.31
N GLY A 240 17.38 0.74 -10.85
CA GLY A 240 16.57 -0.31 -11.44
C GLY A 240 16.91 -1.72 -10.94
N LEU A 241 17.85 -1.91 -10.02
CA LEU A 241 18.13 -3.24 -9.47
C LEU A 241 17.14 -3.59 -8.35
N PRO A 242 16.74 -4.88 -8.22
CA PRO A 242 15.84 -5.32 -7.17
C PRO A 242 16.51 -5.33 -5.80
N LEU A 243 15.73 -5.06 -4.77
CA LEU A 243 16.04 -5.29 -3.36
C LEU A 243 15.23 -6.49 -2.87
N TYR A 244 15.92 -7.52 -2.41
CA TYR A 244 15.34 -8.68 -1.76
C TYR A 244 15.41 -8.57 -0.24
N GLY A 245 14.53 -9.30 0.45
CA GLY A 245 14.72 -9.61 1.87
C GLY A 245 16.02 -10.39 2.14
N PRO A 246 16.32 -10.75 3.39
CA PRO A 246 17.65 -11.17 3.80
C PRO A 246 18.05 -12.60 3.40
N TYR A 247 17.14 -13.42 2.85
CA TYR A 247 17.40 -14.81 2.51
C TYR A 247 17.48 -15.03 1.01
N GLY A 248 18.43 -15.86 0.58
CA GLY A 248 18.48 -16.36 -0.78
C GLY A 248 19.28 -17.64 -0.90
N TYR A 249 19.50 -18.08 -2.14
CA TYR A 249 20.22 -19.31 -2.43
C TYR A 249 21.62 -19.30 -1.84
N SER A 250 22.00 -20.40 -1.20
CA SER A 250 23.27 -20.54 -0.51
C SER A 250 24.42 -20.49 -1.51
N SER A 251 24.26 -21.12 -2.67
CA SER A 251 25.13 -20.97 -3.84
C SER A 251 24.48 -20.02 -4.85
N PRO A 252 25.16 -18.92 -5.25
CA PRO A 252 24.55 -17.84 -6.01
C PRO A 252 24.02 -18.25 -7.39
N MET A 253 24.57 -19.29 -8.01
CA MET A 253 24.18 -19.71 -9.36
C MET A 253 23.45 -21.06 -9.38
N ASN A 254 22.94 -21.51 -8.24
CA ASN A 254 22.25 -22.79 -8.14
C ASN A 254 20.90 -22.63 -7.40
N PRO A 255 19.77 -22.64 -8.12
CA PRO A 255 18.44 -22.50 -7.50
C PRO A 255 18.02 -23.73 -6.70
N ASP A 256 18.71 -24.87 -6.85
CA ASP A 256 18.48 -26.09 -6.07
C ASP A 256 19.34 -26.12 -4.78
N SER A 257 20.16 -25.10 -4.54
CA SER A 257 20.92 -24.99 -3.30
C SER A 257 20.02 -24.60 -2.12
N GLY A 258 20.45 -24.93 -0.89
CA GLY A 258 19.71 -24.54 0.31
C GLY A 258 19.54 -23.02 0.44
N ILE A 259 18.59 -22.58 1.25
CA ILE A 259 18.40 -21.15 1.54
C ILE A 259 19.17 -20.76 2.81
N ARG A 260 19.79 -19.58 2.79
CA ARG A 260 20.42 -19.00 3.98
C ARG A 260 20.32 -17.48 3.98
N ARG A 261 20.49 -16.90 5.16
CA ARG A 261 20.65 -15.46 5.34
C ARG A 261 21.95 -14.98 4.66
N MET A 262 21.88 -13.89 3.93
CA MET A 262 23.05 -13.25 3.31
C MET A 262 23.95 -12.62 4.37
N VAL A 263 25.26 -12.83 4.24
CA VAL A 263 26.28 -12.24 5.11
C VAL A 263 26.77 -10.94 4.51
N SER A 264 26.60 -9.85 5.27
CA SER A 264 27.10 -8.52 4.94
C SER A 264 28.60 -8.54 4.64
N GLY A 265 28.98 -7.75 3.65
CA GLY A 265 30.37 -7.46 3.30
C GLY A 265 31.08 -6.55 4.31
N TYR A 266 30.41 -6.09 5.37
CA TYR A 266 30.95 -5.12 6.31
C TYR A 266 31.12 -5.69 7.72
N GLN A 267 32.04 -5.09 8.47
CA GLN A 267 32.20 -5.29 9.91
C GLN A 267 32.66 -3.99 10.57
N ARG A 268 32.51 -3.89 11.89
CA ARG A 268 33.04 -2.76 12.67
C ARG A 268 34.56 -2.74 12.64
N ARG A 269 35.12 -1.54 12.79
CA ARG A 269 36.55 -1.26 12.97
C ARG A 269 36.89 -1.27 14.46
N ASP A 270 36.93 -2.48 15.02
CA ASP A 270 37.13 -2.77 16.45
C ASP A 270 38.39 -3.63 16.70
N GLY A 271 39.27 -3.75 15.70
CA GLY A 271 40.47 -4.57 15.78
C GLY A 271 40.27 -6.03 15.38
N SER A 272 39.02 -6.50 15.32
CA SER A 272 38.72 -7.85 14.85
C SER A 272 39.11 -8.01 13.38
N ASN A 273 39.55 -9.22 13.02
CA ASN A 273 39.84 -9.60 11.63
C ASN A 273 40.84 -8.67 10.90
N GLY A 274 41.74 -8.02 11.64
CA GLY A 274 42.73 -7.10 11.07
C GLY A 274 42.17 -5.73 10.68
N SER A 275 40.94 -5.41 11.09
CA SER A 275 40.42 -4.04 11.00
C SER A 275 41.22 -3.09 11.90
N VAL A 276 41.21 -1.78 11.58
CA VAL A 276 41.75 -0.77 12.50
C VAL A 276 40.89 -0.78 13.76
N ASP A 277 41.50 -0.83 14.94
CA ASP A 277 40.79 -0.68 16.21
C ASP A 277 40.61 0.81 16.54
N LEU A 278 39.39 1.31 16.41
CA LEU A 278 39.06 2.72 16.67
C LEU A 278 39.06 3.09 18.16
N ALA A 279 39.10 2.13 19.07
CA ALA A 279 39.30 2.39 20.49
C ALA A 279 40.77 2.71 20.82
N ASN A 280 41.72 2.28 19.96
CA ASN A 280 43.13 2.57 20.15
C ASN A 280 43.46 4.02 19.74
N ILE A 281 43.94 4.79 20.72
CA ILE A 281 44.33 6.19 20.53
C ILE A 281 45.55 6.28 19.61
N THR A 282 45.38 6.95 18.47
CA THR A 282 46.41 7.08 17.43
C THR A 282 46.70 8.53 17.05
N GLY A 283 45.98 9.49 17.64
CA GLY A 283 46.20 10.91 17.46
C GLY A 283 45.35 11.74 18.43
N ASN A 284 45.45 13.06 18.32
CA ASN A 284 44.66 14.00 19.09
C ASN A 284 43.91 14.93 18.14
N LEU A 285 42.68 15.30 18.52
CA LEU A 285 41.96 16.44 17.96
C LEU A 285 42.77 17.73 18.17
N ALA A 286 42.40 18.80 17.46
CA ALA A 286 43.10 20.10 17.57
C ALA A 286 43.07 20.68 19.00
N SER A 287 42.01 20.38 19.77
CA SER A 287 41.89 20.71 21.20
C SER A 287 42.83 19.93 22.13
N GLY A 288 43.42 18.84 21.65
CA GLY A 288 44.21 17.90 22.45
C GLY A 288 43.45 16.67 22.94
N ILE A 289 42.15 16.51 22.64
CA ILE A 289 41.39 15.31 23.00
C ILE A 289 41.93 14.09 22.22
N PRO A 290 42.32 12.98 22.89
CA PRO A 290 42.85 11.80 22.21
C PRO A 290 41.74 11.02 21.48
N THR A 291 42.03 10.50 20.28
CA THR A 291 41.08 9.73 19.46
C THR A 291 41.75 8.63 18.65
N GLY A 292 41.00 7.56 18.34
CA GLY A 292 41.38 6.52 17.39
C GLY A 292 40.82 6.72 15.97
N ARG A 293 39.86 7.64 15.79
CA ARG A 293 39.24 7.99 14.50
C ARG A 293 40.13 8.92 13.66
N THR A 294 41.34 8.44 13.36
CA THR A 294 42.39 9.19 12.65
C THR A 294 42.59 8.75 11.20
N SER A 295 41.82 7.76 10.75
CA SER A 295 41.90 7.19 9.41
C SER A 295 40.54 6.71 8.90
N LEU A 296 40.33 6.79 7.59
CA LEU A 296 39.15 6.29 6.90
C LEU A 296 39.36 4.85 6.40
N PRO A 297 38.29 4.05 6.27
CA PRO A 297 38.37 2.72 5.68
C PRO A 297 38.62 2.79 4.17
N ARG A 298 39.20 1.72 3.60
CA ARG A 298 39.65 1.70 2.20
C ARG A 298 38.55 1.89 1.17
N TRP A 299 37.32 1.44 1.47
CA TRP A 299 36.16 1.68 0.62
C TRP A 299 35.82 3.17 0.46
N VAL A 300 36.06 4.00 1.49
CA VAL A 300 35.81 5.45 1.41
C VAL A 300 36.79 6.10 0.44
N PHE A 301 38.08 5.74 0.53
CA PHE A 301 39.09 6.22 -0.41
C PHE A 301 38.75 5.84 -1.85
N ARG A 302 38.36 4.57 -2.09
CA ARG A 302 37.99 4.10 -3.43
C ARG A 302 36.83 4.87 -4.03
N ASN A 303 35.79 5.15 -3.25
CA ASN A 303 34.54 5.72 -3.79
C ASN A 303 34.46 7.25 -3.74
N SER A 304 35.13 7.89 -2.77
CA SER A 304 35.08 9.36 -2.58
C SER A 304 36.39 10.07 -2.91
N GLY A 305 37.49 9.34 -3.08
CA GLY A 305 38.83 9.92 -3.28
C GLY A 305 39.44 10.55 -2.03
N ARG A 306 38.79 10.49 -0.87
CA ARG A 306 39.32 11.01 0.40
C ARG A 306 40.49 10.17 0.91
N ASP A 307 41.56 10.83 1.37
CA ASP A 307 42.74 10.17 1.89
C ASP A 307 42.45 9.25 3.09
N LEU A 308 43.12 8.10 3.12
CA LEU A 308 42.99 7.13 4.22
C LEU A 308 43.49 7.67 5.55
N ARG A 309 44.58 8.45 5.53
CA ARG A 309 45.15 9.06 6.72
C ARG A 309 44.67 10.49 6.80
N LEU A 310 43.99 10.83 7.89
CA LEU A 310 43.40 12.15 8.07
C LEU A 310 44.42 13.11 8.69
N SER A 311 44.20 14.41 8.49
CA SER A 311 44.77 15.45 9.33
C SER A 311 43.91 15.67 10.57
N ALA A 312 44.48 16.25 11.64
CA ALA A 312 43.78 16.48 12.91
C ALA A 312 42.44 17.24 12.76
N GLY A 313 42.34 18.15 11.79
CA GLY A 313 41.08 18.87 11.48
C GLY A 313 40.01 18.07 10.75
N ALA A 314 40.18 16.75 10.60
CA ALA A 314 39.18 15.84 10.06
C ALA A 314 39.03 14.56 10.92
N TYR A 315 39.67 14.51 12.09
CA TYR A 315 39.53 13.38 12.99
C TYR A 315 38.13 13.30 13.57
N GLY A 316 37.66 12.08 13.80
CA GLY A 316 36.39 11.84 14.48
C GLY A 316 36.55 11.85 16.00
N PRO A 317 35.45 11.85 16.75
CA PRO A 317 35.48 11.84 18.20
C PRO A 317 36.10 10.54 18.73
N PRO A 318 36.60 10.52 19.98
CA PRO A 318 37.00 9.26 20.62
C PRO A 318 35.85 8.27 20.67
N ALA A 319 36.15 6.97 20.58
CA ALA A 319 35.17 5.93 20.85
C ALA A 319 34.72 6.03 22.31
N SER A 320 33.43 6.20 22.54
CA SER A 320 32.84 6.39 23.86
C SER A 320 31.41 5.83 23.91
N ALA A 321 30.71 5.98 25.04
CA ALA A 321 29.29 5.65 25.12
C ALA A 321 28.42 6.59 24.28
N GLU A 322 28.86 7.84 24.08
CA GLU A 322 28.17 8.84 23.26
C GLU A 322 28.46 8.64 21.76
N PHE A 323 29.71 8.28 21.42
CA PHE A 323 30.14 8.00 20.04
C PHE A 323 30.67 6.56 19.90
N PRO A 324 29.81 5.54 20.07
CA PRO A 324 30.22 4.14 20.00
C PRO A 324 30.79 3.78 18.62
N ILE A 325 31.57 2.71 18.52
CA ILE A 325 32.01 2.21 17.21
C ILE A 325 30.80 1.69 16.45
N GLY A 326 30.57 2.24 15.26
CA GLY A 326 29.39 2.01 14.43
C GLY A 326 28.42 3.20 14.41
N HIS A 327 28.73 4.27 15.16
CA HIS A 327 27.99 5.52 15.14
C HIS A 327 28.05 6.23 13.77
N TYR A 328 29.17 6.06 13.07
CA TYR A 328 29.40 6.59 11.73
C TYR A 328 29.53 5.48 10.69
N LEU A 329 29.14 5.74 9.44
CA LEU A 329 29.36 4.83 8.31
C LEU A 329 30.85 4.48 8.18
N GLU A 330 31.73 5.45 8.39
CA GLU A 330 33.19 5.31 8.30
C GLU A 330 33.81 4.49 9.45
N ASP A 331 33.01 4.10 10.45
CA ASP A 331 33.40 3.11 11.48
C ASP A 331 33.34 1.66 10.96
N TYR A 332 32.80 1.43 9.76
CA TYR A 332 32.73 0.10 9.16
C TYR A 332 33.84 -0.14 8.12
N ALA A 333 34.50 -1.29 8.20
CA ALA A 333 35.43 -1.78 7.20
C ALA A 333 34.73 -2.76 6.26
N TYR A 334 35.08 -2.71 4.98
CA TYR A 334 34.67 -3.72 4.02
C TYR A 334 35.55 -4.96 4.20
N LYS A 335 34.96 -6.14 4.44
CA LYS A 335 35.65 -7.40 4.70
C LYS A 335 36.59 -7.82 3.55
N GLY A 336 36.26 -7.47 2.31
CA GLY A 336 37.14 -7.72 1.17
C GLY A 336 38.49 -6.97 1.25
N ASP A 337 38.56 -5.87 2.01
CA ASP A 337 39.82 -5.19 2.32
C ASP A 337 40.62 -5.86 3.45
N LEU A 338 39.98 -6.74 4.20
CA LEU A 338 40.54 -7.44 5.36
C LEU A 338 40.96 -8.88 5.02
N GLY A 339 40.96 -9.24 3.73
CA GLY A 339 41.40 -10.55 3.25
C GLY A 339 40.29 -11.61 3.13
N PHE A 340 39.03 -11.25 3.40
CA PHE A 340 37.89 -12.13 3.14
C PHE A 340 37.59 -12.15 1.65
N SER A 341 37.03 -13.26 1.18
CA SER A 341 36.64 -13.42 -0.22
C SER A 341 35.13 -13.31 -0.40
N LEU A 342 34.70 -12.78 -1.55
CA LEU A 342 33.30 -12.89 -1.95
C LEU A 342 32.97 -14.36 -2.22
N TYR A 343 31.91 -14.86 -1.60
CA TYR A 343 31.51 -16.26 -1.75
C TYR A 343 31.02 -16.56 -3.17
N ASN A 344 31.52 -17.63 -3.77
CA ASN A 344 31.21 -18.02 -5.15
C ASN A 344 30.34 -19.28 -5.28
N GLY A 345 29.96 -19.92 -4.17
CA GLY A 345 29.10 -21.11 -4.19
C GLY A 345 29.77 -22.45 -4.44
N VAL A 346 31.12 -22.52 -4.43
CA VAL A 346 31.85 -23.75 -4.77
C VAL A 346 32.20 -24.59 -3.55
N GLU A 347 32.68 -23.97 -2.47
CA GLU A 347 32.99 -24.65 -1.20
C GLU A 347 31.93 -24.38 -0.13
N ASP A 348 32.01 -25.06 1.01
CA ASP A 348 31.10 -24.78 2.12
C ASP A 348 31.29 -23.34 2.61
N PHE A 349 30.17 -22.67 2.92
CA PHE A 349 30.22 -21.29 3.40
C PHE A 349 30.85 -21.22 4.80
N ASP A 350 31.97 -20.53 4.89
CA ASP A 350 32.67 -20.24 6.14
C ASP A 350 32.64 -18.71 6.41
N PRO A 351 31.92 -18.23 7.44
CA PRO A 351 31.80 -16.80 7.74
C PRO A 351 33.13 -16.14 8.16
N ASP A 352 34.16 -16.92 8.50
CA ASP A 352 35.50 -16.43 8.84
C ASP A 352 36.39 -16.24 7.59
N ARG A 353 35.92 -16.70 6.42
CA ARG A 353 36.62 -16.59 5.14
C ARG A 353 35.82 -15.84 4.08
N TYR A 354 34.50 -15.86 4.19
CA TYR A 354 33.58 -15.42 3.14
C TYR A 354 32.54 -14.39 3.60
N HIS A 355 32.11 -13.58 2.64
CA HIS A 355 30.90 -12.77 2.71
C HIS A 355 30.13 -12.87 1.39
N ASP A 356 28.83 -12.58 1.40
CA ASP A 356 27.97 -12.75 0.21
C ASP A 356 27.84 -11.52 -0.64
N LEU A 357 27.86 -10.38 0.03
CA LEU A 357 27.54 -9.10 -0.58
C LEU A 357 28.82 -8.33 -0.79
N ASN A 358 28.93 -7.69 -1.96
CA ASN A 358 30.06 -6.84 -2.25
C ASN A 358 29.95 -5.50 -1.48
N GLU A 359 30.91 -4.60 -1.71
CA GLU A 359 30.95 -3.28 -1.07
C GLU A 359 29.67 -2.46 -1.29
N TYR A 360 28.94 -2.70 -2.37
CA TYR A 360 27.71 -1.99 -2.71
C TYR A 360 26.45 -2.73 -2.26
N ASN A 361 26.59 -3.73 -1.39
CA ASN A 361 25.50 -4.55 -0.86
C ASN A 361 24.77 -5.41 -1.91
N VAL A 362 25.46 -5.77 -3.01
CA VAL A 362 24.88 -6.62 -4.06
C VAL A 362 25.61 -7.95 -4.24
N ARG A 363 24.88 -8.93 -4.79
CA ARG A 363 25.40 -10.21 -5.29
C ARG A 363 24.83 -10.47 -6.69
N TYR A 364 25.65 -11.02 -7.59
CA TYR A 364 25.13 -11.58 -8.84
C TYR A 364 24.68 -13.01 -8.56
N CYS A 365 23.39 -13.27 -8.72
CA CYS A 365 22.82 -14.58 -8.44
C CYS A 365 21.55 -14.84 -9.24
N VAL A 366 21.20 -16.11 -9.40
CA VAL A 366 19.84 -16.52 -9.79
C VAL A 366 18.88 -16.27 -8.64
N THR A 367 17.64 -15.94 -8.96
CA THR A 367 16.54 -15.79 -8.00
C THR A 367 15.27 -16.40 -8.59
N PRO A 368 14.19 -16.60 -7.81
CA PRO A 368 12.90 -17.03 -8.37
C PRO A 368 12.41 -16.13 -9.51
N ASP A 369 12.63 -14.80 -9.40
CA ASP A 369 12.20 -13.82 -10.41
C ASP A 369 13.19 -13.67 -11.58
N PHE A 370 14.47 -13.95 -11.36
CA PHE A 370 15.55 -13.84 -12.33
C PHE A 370 16.31 -15.17 -12.44
N PRO A 371 15.73 -16.20 -13.09
CA PRO A 371 16.33 -17.53 -13.18
C PRO A 371 17.64 -17.54 -13.99
N ASP A 372 17.82 -16.58 -14.91
CA ASP A 372 19.05 -16.42 -15.70
C ASP A 372 20.15 -15.60 -14.96
N GLY A 373 19.82 -15.07 -13.78
CA GLY A 373 20.71 -14.28 -12.95
C GLY A 373 20.53 -12.77 -13.11
N THR A 374 20.72 -12.05 -12.00
CA THR A 374 20.73 -10.59 -11.95
C THR A 374 21.68 -10.10 -10.85
N TRP A 375 22.05 -8.82 -10.90
CA TRP A 375 22.58 -8.14 -9.72
C TRP A 375 21.42 -7.76 -8.81
N ALA A 376 21.49 -8.19 -7.55
CA ALA A 376 20.45 -7.96 -6.57
C ALA A 376 21.03 -7.39 -5.28
N TYR A 377 20.35 -6.39 -4.71
CA TYR A 377 20.58 -5.94 -3.34
C TYR A 377 19.83 -6.88 -2.38
N PHE A 378 20.34 -7.00 -1.16
CA PHE A 378 19.71 -7.78 -0.09
C PHE A 378 19.67 -6.97 1.19
N THR A 379 18.52 -6.96 1.87
CA THR A 379 18.42 -6.43 3.23
C THR A 379 19.34 -7.22 4.16
N ASN A 380 20.05 -6.53 5.04
CA ASN A 380 20.96 -7.14 6.00
C ASN A 380 20.40 -7.02 7.41
N ILE A 381 20.31 -8.17 8.07
CA ILE A 381 19.87 -8.33 9.45
C ILE A 381 20.84 -9.24 10.19
N ASN A 382 20.84 -9.20 11.52
CA ASN A 382 21.38 -10.21 12.41
C ASN A 382 20.44 -11.44 12.48
N PRO A 383 20.86 -12.56 13.10
CA PRO A 383 19.98 -13.74 13.27
C PRO A 383 18.65 -13.45 13.97
N ASP A 384 18.59 -12.41 14.81
CA ASP A 384 17.41 -11.99 15.57
C ASP A 384 16.50 -11.01 14.81
N GLY A 385 16.82 -10.68 13.55
CA GLY A 385 16.07 -9.70 12.76
C GLY A 385 16.53 -8.26 12.90
N SER A 386 17.43 -7.96 13.86
CA SER A 386 17.91 -6.58 14.04
C SER A 386 18.73 -6.13 12.82
N PRO A 387 18.50 -4.90 12.30
CA PRO A 387 19.24 -4.38 11.16
C PRO A 387 20.76 -4.44 11.30
N LEU A 388 21.44 -4.83 10.22
CA LEU A 388 22.90 -4.91 10.13
C LEU A 388 23.41 -4.06 8.97
N PHE A 389 24.43 -3.22 9.21
CA PHE A 389 25.02 -2.37 8.18
C PHE A 389 25.51 -3.19 6.96
N PRO A 390 25.25 -2.75 5.71
CA PRO A 390 24.69 -1.46 5.28
C PRO A 390 23.18 -1.49 5.06
N TYR A 391 22.46 -2.41 5.72
CA TYR A 391 21.02 -2.55 5.63
C TYR A 391 20.57 -2.90 4.21
N ASN A 392 20.07 -1.94 3.43
CA ASN A 392 19.63 -2.17 2.05
C ASN A 392 20.67 -1.70 1.02
N ILE A 393 21.44 -0.67 1.34
CA ILE A 393 22.45 -0.07 0.48
C ILE A 393 23.40 0.74 1.35
N GLY A 394 24.69 0.75 1.01
CA GLY A 394 25.64 1.64 1.66
C GLY A 394 25.43 3.09 1.22
N ARG A 395 26.36 3.59 0.40
CA ARG A 395 26.36 5.01 -0.02
C ARG A 395 26.33 5.21 -1.54
N TYR A 396 26.33 4.13 -2.32
CA TYR A 396 26.48 4.22 -3.77
C TYR A 396 25.57 3.22 -4.47
N TYR A 397 24.91 3.67 -5.52
CA TYR A 397 24.19 2.79 -6.44
C TYR A 397 25.18 1.91 -7.19
N PHE A 398 24.92 0.61 -7.22
CA PHE A 398 25.65 -0.35 -8.02
C PHE A 398 25.33 -0.23 -9.52
N GLY A 399 24.06 0.02 -9.86
CA GLY A 399 23.63 0.37 -11.21
C GLY A 399 23.67 1.87 -11.48
N SER A 400 23.23 2.28 -12.67
CA SER A 400 23.18 3.69 -13.07
C SER A 400 21.80 4.30 -12.74
N PRO A 401 21.69 5.24 -11.78
CA PRO A 401 20.44 5.93 -11.45
C PRO A 401 20.13 7.01 -12.51
N THR A 402 19.75 6.59 -13.71
CA THR A 402 19.47 7.49 -14.84
C THR A 402 18.06 8.09 -14.75
N GLY A 403 17.82 9.19 -15.47
CA GLY A 403 16.50 9.81 -15.59
C GLY A 403 16.02 10.53 -14.33
N SER A 404 14.84 11.14 -14.43
CA SER A 404 14.18 11.83 -13.32
C SER A 404 12.74 11.33 -13.21
N SER A 405 12.19 11.37 -12.00
CA SER A 405 10.77 11.10 -11.80
C SER A 405 9.94 12.26 -12.37
N PRO A 406 8.90 12.00 -13.17
CA PRO A 406 8.11 13.05 -13.78
C PRO A 406 7.03 13.58 -12.82
N ASN A 407 6.49 14.77 -13.09
CA ASN A 407 5.34 15.33 -12.34
C ASN A 407 3.98 14.81 -12.83
N ALA A 408 3.98 14.09 -13.97
CA ALA A 408 2.81 13.40 -14.52
C ALA A 408 3.29 12.12 -15.22
N VAL A 409 2.49 11.07 -15.17
CA VAL A 409 2.80 9.82 -15.91
C VAL A 409 2.78 10.13 -17.42
N PRO A 410 3.75 9.63 -18.21
CA PRO A 410 3.78 9.87 -19.65
C PRO A 410 2.50 9.41 -20.35
N ALA A 411 2.03 10.17 -21.33
CA ALA A 411 0.78 9.88 -22.03
C ALA A 411 0.82 8.58 -22.86
N ASP A 412 2.02 8.10 -23.22
CA ASP A 412 2.26 6.82 -23.89
C ASP A 412 2.44 5.64 -22.93
N ALA A 413 2.38 5.88 -21.61
CA ALA A 413 2.48 4.81 -20.63
C ALA A 413 1.23 3.92 -20.65
N VAL A 414 1.45 2.61 -20.61
CA VAL A 414 0.40 1.61 -20.41
C VAL A 414 0.18 1.43 -18.91
N VAL A 415 -1.07 1.53 -18.46
CA VAL A 415 -1.44 1.30 -17.06
C VAL A 415 -1.74 -0.18 -16.85
N TYR A 416 -1.07 -0.81 -15.89
CA TYR A 416 -1.21 -2.23 -15.54
C TYR A 416 -2.06 -2.43 -14.29
N PHE A 417 -2.07 -1.45 -13.40
CA PHE A 417 -2.79 -1.52 -12.14
C PHE A 417 -3.33 -0.15 -11.74
N ARG A 418 -4.54 -0.16 -11.17
CA ARG A 418 -5.18 1.00 -10.52
C ARG A 418 -5.75 0.54 -9.18
N GLY A 419 -5.20 1.06 -8.10
CA GLY A 419 -5.57 0.73 -6.72
C GLY A 419 -6.48 1.79 -6.09
N GLY A 420 -6.51 1.81 -4.77
CA GLY A 420 -7.28 2.77 -3.99
C GLY A 420 -8.78 2.63 -4.25
N PRO A 421 -9.48 3.72 -4.57
CA PRO A 421 -10.93 3.70 -4.77
C PRO A 421 -11.35 3.04 -6.09
N ARG A 422 -10.40 2.65 -6.95
CA ARG A 422 -10.65 2.05 -8.26
C ARG A 422 -10.68 0.53 -8.22
N VAL A 423 -10.39 -0.07 -7.06
CA VAL A 423 -10.48 -1.52 -6.91
C VAL A 423 -11.95 -1.94 -6.97
N GLY A 424 -12.26 -2.89 -7.85
CA GLY A 424 -13.56 -3.56 -7.84
C GLY A 424 -13.61 -4.61 -6.72
N PRO A 425 -14.81 -4.98 -6.24
CA PRO A 425 -14.93 -6.07 -5.28
C PRO A 425 -14.38 -7.39 -5.83
N VAL A 426 -13.53 -8.05 -5.05
CA VAL A 426 -12.99 -9.38 -5.34
C VAL A 426 -13.32 -10.31 -4.19
N ILE A 427 -13.86 -11.50 -4.47
CA ILE A 427 -14.14 -12.48 -3.42
C ILE A 427 -12.81 -12.97 -2.83
N ASP A 428 -12.65 -12.85 -1.52
CA ASP A 428 -11.47 -13.23 -0.74
C ASP A 428 -11.67 -14.63 -0.14
N SER A 429 -12.80 -14.85 0.54
CA SER A 429 -13.10 -16.13 1.19
C SER A 429 -14.58 -16.52 1.10
N VAL A 430 -14.82 -17.83 1.14
CA VAL A 430 -16.16 -18.45 1.21
C VAL A 430 -16.10 -19.56 2.24
N GLU A 431 -16.77 -19.37 3.38
CA GLU A 431 -16.74 -20.31 4.49
C GLU A 431 -18.11 -20.90 4.78
N ASN A 432 -18.18 -22.23 4.87
CA ASN A 432 -19.40 -22.95 5.25
C ASN A 432 -19.34 -23.26 6.76
N GLY A 433 -19.78 -22.31 7.59
CA GLY A 433 -19.69 -22.45 9.04
C GLY A 433 -20.63 -23.51 9.62
N ARG A 434 -21.87 -23.62 9.09
CA ARG A 434 -22.91 -24.56 9.52
C ARG A 434 -23.79 -24.96 8.32
N PRO A 435 -24.50 -26.11 8.36
CA PRO A 435 -25.44 -26.47 7.31
C PRO A 435 -26.45 -25.34 7.06
N GLY A 436 -26.59 -24.91 5.80
CA GLY A 436 -27.51 -23.83 5.42
C GLY A 436 -26.97 -22.41 5.60
N SER A 437 -25.72 -22.24 6.03
CA SER A 437 -25.08 -20.93 6.25
C SER A 437 -23.75 -20.82 5.52
N VAL A 438 -23.55 -19.71 4.80
CA VAL A 438 -22.32 -19.37 4.08
C VAL A 438 -21.89 -17.96 4.47
N THR A 439 -20.64 -17.80 4.90
CA THR A 439 -19.98 -16.51 5.08
C THR A 439 -19.19 -16.19 3.81
N LEU A 440 -19.41 -14.99 3.28
CA LEU A 440 -18.72 -14.45 2.11
C LEU A 440 -17.90 -13.25 2.55
N GLU A 441 -16.64 -13.20 2.16
CA GLU A 441 -15.79 -12.01 2.36
C GLU A 441 -15.27 -11.52 1.02
N TRP A 442 -15.39 -10.23 0.77
CA TRP A 442 -14.79 -9.56 -0.39
C TRP A 442 -13.70 -8.60 0.08
N SER A 443 -12.62 -8.52 -0.69
CA SER A 443 -11.71 -7.37 -0.71
C SER A 443 -12.33 -6.26 -1.56
N VAL A 444 -12.49 -5.07 -0.98
CA VAL A 444 -13.20 -3.93 -1.56
C VAL A 444 -12.53 -2.59 -1.20
N ALA A 445 -13.00 -1.50 -1.80
CA ALA A 445 -12.59 -0.17 -1.37
C ALA A 445 -13.22 0.20 -0.01
N GLU A 446 -12.37 0.50 0.98
CA GLU A 446 -12.76 1.07 2.27
C GLU A 446 -13.48 2.42 2.07
N GLY A 447 -14.40 2.75 2.97
CA GLY A 447 -15.27 3.92 2.85
C GLY A 447 -16.40 3.74 1.84
N GLY A 448 -16.45 2.61 1.12
CA GLY A 448 -17.54 2.26 0.23
C GLY A 448 -18.78 1.77 0.98
N ARG A 449 -19.96 1.98 0.38
CA ARG A 449 -21.20 1.29 0.74
C ARG A 449 -21.58 0.33 -0.37
N TYR A 450 -21.97 -0.88 0.01
CA TYR A 450 -22.22 -1.97 -0.93
C TYR A 450 -23.64 -2.51 -0.79
N VAL A 451 -24.17 -2.97 -1.93
CA VAL A 451 -25.33 -3.86 -1.98
C VAL A 451 -24.82 -5.26 -2.26
N ILE A 452 -25.31 -6.23 -1.48
CA ILE A 452 -25.09 -7.65 -1.73
C ILE A 452 -26.33 -8.20 -2.40
N GLU A 453 -26.13 -8.88 -3.52
CA GLU A 453 -27.20 -9.47 -4.31
C GLU A 453 -26.95 -10.95 -4.47
N SER A 454 -28.03 -11.74 -4.55
CA SER A 454 -27.94 -13.15 -4.87
C SER A 454 -28.89 -13.52 -6.00
N THR A 455 -28.63 -14.68 -6.60
CA THR A 455 -29.57 -15.29 -7.54
C THR A 455 -29.46 -16.81 -7.54
N PRO A 456 -30.57 -17.56 -7.71
CA PRO A 456 -30.51 -18.99 -7.98
C PRO A 456 -30.11 -19.31 -9.43
N SER A 457 -30.06 -18.33 -10.34
CA SER A 457 -29.75 -18.55 -11.76
C SER A 457 -29.05 -17.36 -12.40
N LEU A 458 -28.10 -17.56 -13.32
CA LEU A 458 -27.44 -16.44 -14.02
C LEU A 458 -28.30 -15.80 -15.13
N ALA A 459 -29.63 -15.96 -15.08
CA ALA A 459 -30.55 -15.32 -16.02
C ALA A 459 -30.59 -13.79 -15.82
N VAL A 460 -30.80 -13.02 -16.89
CA VAL A 460 -30.87 -11.54 -16.79
C VAL A 460 -32.07 -11.13 -15.94
N GLY A 461 -31.83 -10.26 -14.96
CA GLY A 461 -32.85 -9.75 -14.04
C GLY A 461 -33.30 -10.72 -12.94
N SER A 462 -32.56 -11.81 -12.72
CA SER A 462 -32.81 -12.75 -11.61
C SER A 462 -32.17 -12.33 -10.29
N TRP A 463 -31.24 -11.35 -10.32
CA TRP A 463 -30.55 -10.85 -9.15
C TRP A 463 -31.51 -10.12 -8.22
N VAL A 464 -31.48 -10.50 -6.94
CA VAL A 464 -32.26 -9.89 -5.88
C VAL A 464 -31.33 -9.38 -4.79
N PRO A 465 -31.59 -8.19 -4.22
CA PRO A 465 -30.80 -7.67 -3.13
C PRO A 465 -31.06 -8.47 -1.84
N GLU A 466 -29.98 -8.89 -1.21
CA GLU A 466 -29.97 -9.59 0.09
C GLU A 466 -29.63 -8.63 1.24
N ALA A 467 -28.76 -7.64 0.97
CA ALA A 467 -28.39 -6.62 1.95
C ALA A 467 -28.06 -5.30 1.25
N PHE A 468 -28.41 -4.20 1.90
CA PHE A 468 -28.16 -2.83 1.42
C PHE A 468 -27.26 -2.09 2.40
N ASN A 469 -26.51 -1.10 1.89
CA ASN A 469 -25.66 -0.22 2.70
C ASN A 469 -24.66 -0.98 3.60
N VAL A 470 -24.19 -2.13 3.13
CA VAL A 470 -23.18 -2.92 3.84
C VAL A 470 -21.86 -2.16 3.77
N ARG A 471 -21.20 -2.01 4.91
CA ARG A 471 -19.94 -1.29 5.06
C ARG A 471 -18.82 -2.29 5.31
N PRO A 472 -17.65 -2.13 4.68
CA PRO A 472 -16.50 -2.95 5.00
C PRO A 472 -15.88 -2.51 6.34
N GLU A 473 -15.24 -3.44 7.03
CA GLU A 473 -14.28 -3.16 8.09
C GLU A 473 -12.90 -3.12 7.45
N GLY A 474 -12.33 -1.91 7.33
CA GLY A 474 -11.20 -1.69 6.44
C GLY A 474 -11.58 -1.98 4.98
N GLU A 475 -10.76 -2.76 4.29
CA GLU A 475 -11.00 -3.26 2.94
C GLU A 475 -11.83 -4.56 2.90
N ARG A 476 -12.23 -5.10 4.06
CA ARG A 476 -12.95 -6.38 4.13
C ARG A 476 -14.45 -6.17 4.26
N LEU A 477 -15.20 -6.61 3.25
CA LEU A 477 -16.66 -6.63 3.26
C LEU A 477 -17.15 -8.05 3.56
N SER A 478 -17.73 -8.27 4.75
CA SER A 478 -18.24 -9.59 5.15
C SER A 478 -19.77 -9.65 5.09
N TYR A 479 -20.32 -10.76 4.62
CA TYR A 479 -21.76 -11.03 4.59
C TYR A 479 -22.04 -12.49 4.98
N LEU A 480 -22.99 -12.68 5.90
CA LEU A 480 -23.50 -13.99 6.29
C LEU A 480 -24.84 -14.27 5.60
N SER A 481 -24.85 -15.20 4.66
CA SER A 481 -26.08 -15.77 4.12
C SER A 481 -26.55 -16.89 5.02
N ASP A 482 -27.59 -16.65 5.83
CA ASP A 482 -28.22 -17.70 6.64
C ASP A 482 -29.57 -18.14 6.05
N SER A 483 -29.65 -19.42 5.74
CA SER A 483 -30.85 -20.09 5.26
C SER A 483 -31.19 -21.34 6.06
N ALA A 484 -30.60 -21.51 7.27
CA ALA A 484 -30.80 -22.68 8.12
C ALA A 484 -32.28 -22.92 8.47
N ASP A 485 -33.09 -21.87 8.53
CA ASP A 485 -34.53 -21.93 8.86
C ASP A 485 -35.45 -22.06 7.62
N LYS A 486 -34.90 -22.07 6.40
CA LYS A 486 -35.69 -22.18 5.16
C LYS A 486 -35.72 -23.63 4.69
N ASP A 487 -36.92 -24.21 4.61
CA ASP A 487 -37.16 -25.57 4.09
C ASP A 487 -38.02 -25.53 2.81
N PRO A 488 -37.53 -26.02 1.66
CA PRO A 488 -36.13 -26.43 1.43
C PRO A 488 -35.24 -25.19 1.26
N ALA A 489 -34.03 -25.25 1.81
CA ALA A 489 -33.01 -24.25 1.51
C ALA A 489 -32.69 -24.34 0.00
N PRO A 490 -32.52 -23.23 -0.73
CA PRO A 490 -32.10 -23.28 -2.13
C PRO A 490 -30.78 -24.06 -2.24
N ASP A 491 -30.73 -25.09 -3.09
CA ASP A 491 -29.56 -25.99 -3.18
C ASP A 491 -28.28 -25.27 -3.65
N THR A 492 -28.41 -24.16 -4.39
CA THR A 492 -27.29 -23.32 -4.87
C THR A 492 -27.71 -21.86 -5.10
N LYS A 493 -26.81 -20.90 -4.81
CA LYS A 493 -26.95 -19.48 -5.14
C LYS A 493 -25.63 -18.92 -5.69
N PHE A 494 -25.74 -17.91 -6.52
CA PHE A 494 -24.63 -17.01 -6.89
C PHE A 494 -24.75 -15.73 -6.08
N PHE A 495 -23.63 -15.11 -5.74
CA PHE A 495 -23.57 -13.84 -5.01
C PHE A 495 -22.68 -12.84 -5.75
N ARG A 496 -23.04 -11.57 -5.64
CA ARG A 496 -22.19 -10.45 -6.08
C ARG A 496 -22.34 -9.29 -5.11
N SER A 497 -21.32 -8.44 -5.08
CA SER A 497 -21.34 -7.16 -4.37
C SER A 497 -21.20 -6.02 -5.38
N ARG A 498 -21.84 -4.89 -5.08
CA ARG A 498 -21.80 -3.69 -5.92
C ARG A 498 -21.63 -2.45 -5.07
N LEU A 499 -20.61 -1.65 -5.39
CA LEU A 499 -20.38 -0.34 -4.78
C LEU A 499 -21.50 0.63 -5.21
N THR A 500 -22.14 1.27 -4.24
CA THR A 500 -23.24 2.23 -4.49
C THR A 500 -22.91 3.64 -4.06
N ASP A 501 -22.04 3.80 -3.08
CA ASP A 501 -21.64 5.09 -2.54
C ASP A 501 -20.20 5.00 -2.02
N LEU A 502 -19.49 6.12 -2.00
CA LEU A 502 -18.11 6.19 -1.54
C LEU A 502 -17.94 7.46 -0.69
N GLU A 503 -17.50 7.27 0.56
CA GLU A 503 -17.26 8.38 1.48
C GLU A 503 -16.15 9.31 0.98
N SER A 504 -16.16 10.56 1.44
CA SER A 504 -15.10 11.51 1.07
C SER A 504 -13.74 11.08 1.60
N PHE A 505 -12.74 11.15 0.74
CA PHE A 505 -11.36 10.79 1.02
C PHE A 505 -10.41 11.77 0.30
N ASP A 506 -9.13 11.74 0.65
CA ASP A 506 -8.10 12.53 0.01
C ASP A 506 -7.81 12.02 -1.41
N THR A 507 -8.17 12.83 -2.40
CA THR A 507 -8.01 12.51 -3.83
C THR A 507 -6.66 12.95 -4.39
N ASN A 508 -5.79 13.56 -3.59
CA ASN A 508 -4.49 14.02 -4.05
C ASN A 508 -3.64 12.85 -4.58
N GLY A 509 -3.13 12.98 -5.80
CA GLY A 509 -2.37 11.95 -6.50
C GLY A 509 -3.20 10.99 -7.36
N LEU A 510 -4.54 11.06 -7.30
CA LEU A 510 -5.44 10.28 -8.15
C LEU A 510 -5.91 11.10 -9.34
N GLU A 511 -5.26 10.92 -10.48
CA GLU A 511 -5.71 11.55 -11.72
C GLU A 511 -6.99 10.90 -12.25
N GLU A 512 -7.87 11.74 -12.81
CA GLU A 512 -9.11 11.36 -13.50
C GLU A 512 -10.07 10.50 -12.64
N PHE A 513 -10.01 10.61 -11.31
CA PHE A 513 -10.94 9.89 -10.45
C PHE A 513 -12.26 10.65 -10.34
N GLY A 514 -13.32 10.04 -10.87
CA GLY A 514 -14.70 10.39 -10.59
C GLY A 514 -15.40 9.15 -10.09
N PHE A 515 -16.07 9.25 -8.95
CA PHE A 515 -17.05 8.27 -8.54
C PHE A 515 -18.43 8.79 -8.93
N THR A 516 -19.14 8.00 -9.74
CA THR A 516 -20.51 8.30 -10.11
C THR A 516 -21.39 7.24 -9.46
N PRO A 517 -22.25 7.63 -8.50
CA PRO A 517 -23.24 6.71 -7.94
C PRO A 517 -24.06 6.11 -9.08
N ALA A 518 -24.18 4.79 -9.11
CA ALA A 518 -24.90 4.11 -10.18
C ALA A 518 -26.03 3.24 -9.61
N VAL A 519 -27.19 3.37 -10.22
CA VAL A 519 -28.35 2.50 -9.99
C VAL A 519 -28.37 1.40 -11.04
N SER A 520 -28.92 0.24 -10.69
CA SER A 520 -29.11 -0.87 -11.62
C SER A 520 -30.59 -1.10 -11.88
N HIS A 521 -30.97 -1.24 -13.15
CA HIS A 521 -32.34 -1.55 -13.55
C HIS A 521 -32.37 -2.51 -14.73
N VAL A 522 -33.40 -3.36 -14.76
CA VAL A 522 -33.62 -4.32 -15.86
C VAL A 522 -34.65 -3.73 -16.81
N PHE A 523 -34.20 -3.39 -18.02
CA PHE A 523 -35.06 -2.94 -19.10
C PHE A 523 -35.47 -4.11 -20.00
N GLN A 524 -36.71 -4.09 -20.43
CA GLN A 524 -37.27 -4.99 -21.43
C GLN A 524 -37.32 -4.29 -22.78
N PHE A 525 -36.65 -4.83 -23.78
CA PHE A 525 -36.70 -4.34 -25.17
C PHE A 525 -37.61 -5.22 -26.03
N PRO A 526 -38.21 -4.66 -27.10
CA PRO A 526 -38.92 -5.48 -28.09
C PRO A 526 -37.93 -6.38 -28.84
N ILE A 527 -38.25 -7.66 -28.95
CA ILE A 527 -37.45 -8.67 -29.67
C ILE A 527 -37.74 -8.72 -31.18
N SER A 528 -38.68 -7.88 -31.66
CA SER A 528 -39.02 -7.75 -33.07
C SER A 528 -38.98 -6.27 -33.48
N PRO A 529 -38.10 -5.87 -34.42
CA PRO A 529 -37.10 -6.71 -35.10
C PRO A 529 -36.04 -7.28 -34.13
N PRO A 530 -35.31 -8.35 -34.50
CA PRO A 530 -34.28 -8.94 -33.64
C PRO A 530 -33.30 -7.90 -33.12
N LEU A 531 -33.02 -7.98 -31.83
CA LEU A 531 -32.04 -7.10 -31.19
C LEU A 531 -30.61 -7.45 -31.65
N PRO A 532 -29.69 -6.47 -31.69
CA PRO A 532 -28.34 -6.70 -32.18
C PRO A 532 -27.57 -7.63 -31.24
N GLU A 533 -26.71 -8.50 -31.78
CA GLU A 533 -25.84 -9.35 -30.97
C GLU A 533 -24.89 -8.54 -30.08
N ASN A 534 -24.45 -7.37 -30.56
CA ASN A 534 -23.60 -6.45 -29.81
C ASN A 534 -24.36 -5.16 -29.49
N VAL A 535 -24.41 -4.82 -28.20
CA VAL A 535 -24.96 -3.55 -27.73
C VAL A 535 -23.93 -2.45 -27.99
N GLY A 536 -24.33 -1.42 -28.73
CA GLY A 536 -23.49 -0.26 -29.00
C GLY A 536 -23.63 0.78 -27.89
N VAL A 537 -24.51 1.76 -28.11
CA VAL A 537 -24.75 2.85 -27.15
C VAL A 537 -26.11 2.67 -26.51
N LEU A 538 -26.15 2.66 -25.18
CA LEU A 538 -27.37 2.67 -24.39
C LEU A 538 -27.45 3.94 -23.55
N THR A 539 -28.63 4.55 -23.49
CA THR A 539 -28.87 5.75 -22.65
C THR A 539 -30.18 5.66 -21.89
N VAL A 540 -30.22 6.19 -20.66
CA VAL A 540 -31.43 6.35 -19.84
C VAL A 540 -31.53 7.83 -19.45
N GLY A 541 -32.64 8.49 -19.80
CA GLY A 541 -32.81 9.93 -19.53
C GLY A 541 -31.76 10.85 -20.16
N GLY A 542 -31.03 10.36 -21.17
CA GLY A 542 -29.92 11.08 -21.81
C GLY A 542 -28.55 10.77 -21.20
N GLN A 543 -28.50 10.12 -20.04
CA GLN A 543 -27.26 9.63 -19.43
C GLN A 543 -26.80 8.35 -20.12
N GLN A 544 -25.49 8.23 -20.34
CA GLN A 544 -24.90 7.01 -20.86
C GLN A 544 -24.98 5.91 -19.81
N ALA A 545 -25.34 4.70 -20.25
CA ALA A 545 -25.56 3.57 -19.39
C ALA A 545 -24.68 2.39 -19.79
N GLU A 546 -24.16 1.68 -18.79
CA GLU A 546 -23.37 0.47 -18.94
C GLU A 546 -24.27 -0.77 -18.91
N VAL A 547 -24.06 -1.71 -19.83
CA VAL A 547 -24.83 -2.96 -19.87
C VAL A 547 -24.11 -4.01 -19.01
N ILE A 548 -24.76 -4.42 -17.92
CA ILE A 548 -24.25 -5.44 -17.00
C ILE A 548 -24.52 -6.84 -17.56
N ALA A 549 -25.74 -7.05 -18.07
CA ALA A 549 -26.15 -8.34 -18.62
C ALA A 549 -27.17 -8.15 -19.74
N TYR A 550 -27.13 -9.00 -20.75
CA TYR A 550 -28.00 -8.88 -21.92
C TYR A 550 -28.39 -10.26 -22.45
N ASP A 551 -29.70 -10.44 -22.67
CA ASP A 551 -30.25 -11.61 -23.34
C ASP A 551 -31.10 -11.14 -24.53
N SER A 552 -30.55 -11.34 -25.74
CA SER A 552 -31.20 -10.95 -26.99
C SER A 552 -32.48 -11.73 -27.30
N SER A 553 -32.62 -12.94 -26.73
CA SER A 553 -33.76 -13.83 -26.99
C SER A 553 -34.99 -13.44 -26.19
N THR A 554 -34.79 -12.95 -24.95
CA THR A 554 -35.86 -12.45 -24.09
C THR A 554 -36.04 -10.94 -24.22
N GLY A 555 -35.01 -10.22 -24.68
CA GLY A 555 -34.98 -8.76 -24.74
C GLY A 555 -34.69 -8.09 -23.40
N LEU A 556 -34.34 -8.86 -22.37
CA LEU A 556 -33.95 -8.33 -21.07
C LEU A 556 -32.53 -7.79 -21.11
N MET A 557 -32.34 -6.61 -20.53
CA MET A 557 -31.05 -5.96 -20.40
C MET A 557 -30.93 -5.36 -19.01
N GLU A 558 -29.97 -5.84 -18.24
CA GLU A 558 -29.60 -5.25 -16.95
C GLU A 558 -28.57 -4.14 -17.19
N VAL A 559 -28.84 -2.97 -16.63
CA VAL A 559 -28.15 -1.74 -16.99
C VAL A 559 -27.80 -0.94 -15.74
N SER A 560 -26.57 -0.43 -15.69
CA SER A 560 -26.06 0.49 -14.67
C SER A 560 -25.98 1.92 -15.23
N PHE A 561 -26.47 2.92 -14.50
CA PHE A 561 -26.36 4.34 -14.92
C PHE A 561 -26.49 5.29 -13.73
N ASP A 562 -26.03 6.53 -13.93
CA ASP A 562 -26.21 7.63 -12.97
C ASP A 562 -27.60 8.26 -13.12
N ASP A 563 -28.38 8.26 -12.05
CA ASP A 563 -29.68 8.91 -11.98
C ASP A 563 -29.68 10.20 -11.13
N SER A 564 -28.53 10.61 -10.58
CA SER A 564 -28.41 11.70 -9.61
C SER A 564 -28.91 13.04 -10.15
N ASP A 565 -28.72 13.28 -11.45
CA ASP A 565 -29.14 14.51 -12.14
C ASP A 565 -30.48 14.38 -12.87
N LEU A 566 -31.14 13.21 -12.83
CA LEU A 566 -32.41 13.01 -13.49
C LEU A 566 -33.55 13.64 -12.66
N PRO A 567 -34.37 14.53 -13.24
CA PRO A 567 -35.58 15.01 -12.57
C PRO A 567 -36.55 13.88 -12.23
N GLY A 568 -37.44 14.09 -11.28
CA GLY A 568 -38.52 13.14 -11.01
C GLY A 568 -39.35 12.81 -12.25
N GLY A 569 -39.51 11.54 -12.57
CA GLY A 569 -40.22 11.06 -13.75
C GLY A 569 -39.84 9.64 -14.18
N ASP A 570 -40.46 9.18 -15.27
CA ASP A 570 -40.22 7.85 -15.84
C ASP A 570 -39.31 7.92 -17.07
N TYR A 571 -38.22 7.17 -17.03
CA TYR A 571 -37.18 7.15 -18.06
C TYR A 571 -37.10 5.78 -18.71
N ARG A 572 -37.37 5.74 -20.01
CA ARG A 572 -37.13 4.54 -20.83
C ARG A 572 -35.71 4.53 -21.36
N ALA A 573 -35.11 3.34 -21.43
CA ALA A 573 -33.81 3.15 -22.04
C ALA A 573 -33.90 3.22 -23.56
N ARG A 574 -32.88 3.80 -24.21
CA ARG A 574 -32.73 3.85 -25.67
C ARG A 574 -31.45 3.16 -26.09
N LEU A 575 -31.60 2.10 -26.88
CA LEU A 575 -30.53 1.31 -27.47
C LEU A 575 -30.25 1.80 -28.90
N ASN A 576 -28.97 2.05 -29.20
CA ASN A 576 -28.48 2.54 -30.49
C ASN A 576 -29.30 3.71 -31.05
N ARG A 577 -29.76 4.59 -30.15
CA ARG A 577 -30.60 5.77 -30.41
C ARG A 577 -31.93 5.50 -31.14
N SER A 578 -32.34 4.25 -31.31
CA SER A 578 -33.46 3.87 -32.18
C SER A 578 -34.46 2.91 -31.53
N VAL A 579 -34.00 1.97 -30.70
CA VAL A 579 -34.88 1.02 -30.02
C VAL A 579 -35.13 1.49 -28.60
N THR A 580 -36.39 1.56 -28.17
CA THR A 580 -36.78 2.04 -26.84
C THR A 580 -37.31 0.88 -26.01
N SER A 581 -37.01 0.86 -24.71
CA SER A 581 -37.54 -0.13 -23.77
C SER A 581 -39.06 -0.04 -23.63
N LEU A 582 -39.68 -1.17 -23.30
CA LEU A 582 -41.11 -1.31 -23.06
C LEU A 582 -41.50 -0.81 -21.66
N ASN A 583 -40.64 -1.06 -20.66
CA ASN A 583 -40.73 -0.54 -19.31
C ASN A 583 -39.84 0.71 -19.11
N ALA A 584 -40.07 1.42 -18.02
CA ALA A 584 -39.32 2.61 -17.63
C ALA A 584 -38.73 2.44 -16.23
N TYR A 585 -37.62 3.13 -15.99
CA TYR A 585 -37.06 3.38 -14.68
C TYR A 585 -37.67 4.65 -14.11
N SER A 586 -38.23 4.57 -12.91
CA SER A 586 -38.86 5.72 -12.25
C SER A 586 -37.87 6.38 -11.30
N VAL A 587 -37.51 7.63 -11.59
CA VAL A 587 -36.86 8.51 -10.63
C VAL A 587 -37.96 9.16 -9.81
N LEU A 588 -37.95 8.92 -8.51
CA LEU A 588 -38.90 9.54 -7.60
C LEU A 588 -38.63 11.06 -7.58
N GLY A 589 -39.67 11.89 -7.80
CA GLY A 589 -39.55 13.34 -7.64
C GLY A 589 -39.29 13.76 -6.18
N ALA A 590 -39.14 15.07 -5.94
CA ALA A 590 -39.00 15.61 -4.58
C ALA A 590 -40.19 15.15 -3.71
N ASN A 591 -39.95 14.30 -2.70
CA ASN A 591 -41.00 13.68 -1.89
C ASN A 591 -40.78 13.93 -0.38
N ASN A 592 -41.88 14.30 0.29
CA ASN A 592 -41.98 14.70 1.71
C ASN A 592 -42.30 13.51 2.64
N VAL A 593 -41.80 13.57 3.89
CA VAL A 593 -42.03 12.59 4.98
C VAL A 593 -43.36 12.84 5.70
N LEU A 594 -44.06 11.76 6.11
CA LEU A 594 -45.14 11.76 7.12
C LEU A 594 -44.71 10.99 8.38
N LEU A 595 -44.75 11.62 9.56
CA LEU A 595 -44.65 10.94 10.86
C LEU A 595 -46.05 10.44 11.25
N LEU A 596 -46.19 9.17 11.65
CA LEU A 596 -47.45 8.57 12.13
C LEU A 596 -47.25 8.02 13.55
N ILE A 597 -48.05 8.48 14.50
CA ILE A 597 -48.11 7.95 15.87
C ILE A 597 -49.42 7.16 16.01
N LEU A 598 -49.30 5.90 16.41
CA LEU A 598 -50.43 5.02 16.75
C LEU A 598 -50.43 4.82 18.27
N ASP A 599 -51.44 5.35 18.96
CA ASP A 599 -51.70 5.06 20.37
C ASP A 599 -53.15 4.55 20.58
N ASP A 600 -53.52 4.26 21.83
CA ASP A 600 -54.84 3.73 22.22
C ASP A 600 -56.02 4.69 21.99
N TRP A 601 -55.76 5.94 21.60
CA TRP A 601 -56.72 7.03 21.36
C TRP A 601 -56.82 7.47 19.89
N GLY A 602 -55.93 7.04 19.00
CA GLY A 602 -56.06 7.34 17.57
C GLY A 602 -54.78 7.28 16.74
N ILE A 603 -54.89 7.79 15.50
CA ILE A 603 -53.79 7.96 14.55
C ILE A 603 -53.50 9.46 14.44
N ASP A 604 -52.34 9.90 14.92
CA ASP A 604 -51.84 11.26 14.72
C ASP A 604 -50.79 11.31 13.62
N ALA A 605 -50.75 12.40 12.83
CA ALA A 605 -49.76 12.56 11.77
C ALA A 605 -49.25 14.00 11.60
N SER A 606 -47.97 14.16 11.24
CA SER A 606 -47.33 15.46 10.98
C SER A 606 -46.38 15.43 9.77
N GLU A 607 -46.35 16.53 9.00
CA GLU A 607 -45.45 16.74 7.85
C GLU A 607 -44.15 17.43 8.32
N LEU A 608 -42.98 16.83 8.03
CA LEU A 608 -41.66 17.36 8.41
C LEU A 608 -40.95 17.93 7.18
N TYR A 609 -40.74 19.25 7.14
CA TYR A 609 -40.00 19.94 6.07
C TYR A 609 -38.50 20.03 6.42
N ASN A 610 -37.62 19.31 5.70
CA ASN A 610 -36.17 19.59 5.73
C ASN A 610 -35.68 20.15 4.39
N ALA A 611 -34.76 21.11 4.46
CA ALA A 611 -34.10 21.75 3.32
C ALA A 611 -33.03 20.85 2.65
N ARG A 612 -32.64 21.21 1.42
CA ARG A 612 -31.76 20.44 0.49
C ARG A 612 -30.47 19.91 1.14
N GLY A 613 -30.27 18.59 1.08
CA GLY A 613 -29.01 17.88 1.37
C GLY A 613 -29.16 16.36 1.17
N PRO A 614 -28.07 15.59 0.94
CA PRO A 614 -28.11 14.14 0.78
C PRO A 614 -28.23 13.49 2.16
N GLY A 615 -29.48 13.34 2.61
CA GLY A 615 -29.85 12.72 3.87
C GLY A 615 -31.32 12.36 3.81
N ILE A 616 -31.63 11.15 4.27
CA ILE A 616 -32.94 10.46 4.21
C ILE A 616 -34.14 11.43 4.24
N GLN A 617 -35.00 11.36 3.21
CA GLN A 617 -36.37 11.88 3.26
C GLN A 617 -37.38 10.86 2.68
N LEU A 618 -38.41 10.60 3.47
CA LEU A 618 -39.37 9.47 3.41
C LEU A 618 -40.53 9.71 2.42
N ALA A 619 -41.26 8.64 2.12
CA ALA A 619 -42.21 8.49 1.02
C ALA A 619 -43.61 9.12 1.21
N ASN A 620 -44.21 9.61 0.12
CA ASN A 620 -45.60 10.09 0.03
C ASN A 620 -46.57 8.92 -0.26
N MET A 621 -47.56 8.68 0.63
CA MET A 621 -48.45 7.49 0.59
C MET A 621 -49.96 7.84 0.49
N PRO A 622 -50.54 8.01 -0.71
CA PRO A 622 -51.95 8.42 -0.90
C PRO A 622 -52.99 7.40 -0.42
N ASN A 623 -52.66 6.11 -0.38
CA ASN A 623 -53.59 5.06 0.09
C ASN A 623 -53.84 5.11 1.61
N LEU A 624 -52.85 5.57 2.39
CA LEU A 624 -52.98 5.76 3.84
C LEU A 624 -53.87 6.97 4.18
N ARG A 625 -53.85 8.00 3.32
CA ARG A 625 -54.76 9.15 3.40
C ARG A 625 -56.22 8.73 3.27
N GLY A 626 -56.51 7.73 2.43
CA GLY A 626 -57.85 7.15 2.28
C GLY A 626 -58.32 6.31 3.48
N LEU A 627 -57.40 5.66 4.20
CA LEU A 627 -57.71 4.92 5.43
C LEU A 627 -58.08 5.86 6.58
N LEU A 628 -57.42 7.02 6.69
CA LEU A 628 -57.71 8.06 7.69
C LEU A 628 -59.15 8.61 7.61
N TYR A 629 -59.75 8.60 6.42
CA TYR A 629 -61.14 9.04 6.19
C TYR A 629 -62.18 7.92 6.25
N SER A 630 -61.77 6.67 6.49
CA SER A 630 -62.65 5.49 6.47
C SER A 630 -63.07 4.99 7.87
N SER A 631 -62.47 5.49 8.95
CA SER A 631 -62.61 4.91 10.30
C SER A 631 -63.47 5.68 11.31
N GLY A 632 -64.26 6.68 10.89
CA GLY A 632 -65.24 7.35 11.77
C GLY A 632 -65.05 8.85 11.92
N GLN A 633 -66.00 9.52 12.58
CA GLN A 633 -66.06 10.99 12.68
C GLN A 633 -64.79 11.58 13.32
N ILE A 634 -64.10 12.44 12.56
CA ILE A 634 -63.03 13.29 13.05
C ILE A 634 -63.67 14.47 13.80
N THR A 635 -63.48 14.54 15.11
CA THR A 635 -63.82 15.72 15.93
C THR A 635 -62.54 16.49 16.26
N GLY A 636 -62.12 17.37 15.36
CA GLY A 636 -61.00 18.28 15.58
C GLY A 636 -60.62 19.05 14.31
N THR A 637 -60.52 20.38 14.42
CA THR A 637 -59.91 21.24 13.39
C THR A 637 -58.39 21.05 13.42
N PRO A 638 -57.71 20.71 12.30
CA PRO A 638 -56.30 20.32 12.32
C PRO A 638 -55.28 21.47 12.44
N ASP A 639 -55.70 22.73 12.52
CA ASP A 639 -54.80 23.88 12.31
C ASP A 639 -54.39 24.66 13.56
N GLU A 640 -54.72 24.21 14.77
CA GLU A 640 -54.29 24.91 16.00
C GLU A 640 -53.56 23.99 16.97
N GLY A 641 -52.26 23.82 16.74
CA GLY A 641 -51.40 23.15 17.70
C GLY A 641 -49.98 22.90 17.21
N LEU A 642 -49.25 23.96 16.81
CA LEU A 642 -47.78 24.07 16.86
C LEU A 642 -47.34 25.46 16.34
N LEU A 643 -47.31 26.42 17.26
CA LEU A 643 -46.20 27.38 17.36
C LEU A 643 -45.16 26.77 18.30
#